data_AF-A2FK65-F1
#
_entry.id   AF-A2FK65-F1
#
_cell.length_a   1.000
_cell.length_b   1.000
_cell.length_c   1.000
_cell.angle_alpha   90.00
_cell.angle_beta   90.00
_cell.angle_gamma   90.00
#
_symmetry.space_group_name_H-M   'P 1'
#
loop_
_entity.id
_entity.type
_entity.pdbx_description
1 polymer ?
#
loop_
_entity_poly.entity_id
_entity_poly.type
_entity_poly.pdbx_seq_one_letter_code
_entity_poly.pdbx_strand_id
1 'polypeptide(L)'
;MTGRKKVKKVRKKTTKTKDTKTQEGSVDQLPPVKMLKKGKKIIRKKARTLDLKTNTNSRDAPTLSGDFSSEFRRSKALTLSSDDNFTTEGNSIEGKTKIKRKIAFTKKSPSKKSFKKLKSPKNSKSPKKTKSDIQNNANIIKITPFPEIEYQNYQTPSNENNDLQNIVENAPENSQIIIPSGFYQVELVIKKPISLIAQGEVILLAPGTNHTLIVNSIGVSIKGFKICQKYSEIHSAIYVENGSLRLTDCFVTSEYAPAIVLSSESISHIFRTSFSSVKAPPIFAFENSMISAEDCKINESSSSGVVLCGYSTAKFSRCVITCNQKSGFLCKEKSNLLCDGCSITGCGENGMEIGSSGTILIKSSNIEGCEGCGIISYSNSIPSIMNMSISYCKGPAIKAFEKSSLYLSQNKYISCGQPSLLYFQDDVRVKSSDDSFIGTDGGIYIQGSSALNISKATFDSLLCGIIIDGPCKTEIDGSKFQNIQKTSISAENKTELTIKNTDIKGSGEDGIYTSGIKKLNLNNVIIEKSGISGIDANNSTSIILNKVSLLNNRNAGLVLSQSEAEISDSKSNGNGIVAFEIRGCKGKFQNTEIKDNACGIICIDKGQASVDNCSLSDNKQSAILLLNKSVTTLRHSKLISNGIICMGKSYAKLRTDTLSGCRSALQVVGNKTKGDIENCCVEKCQCGILVSDNSCVDINKTTFKENMCAAEARLGATINSKGCTYKRTKGESSLVVLSKSKLSSKNESFEEAGKCAIYADTSEQMQVENINVNKCQIAGVVLQQCKNSSISSSKFNKNGRAAVIVSGTGSHRISSISAKGHSDAAVLLSNGSDPKLDKIESDCNVSLII
;
A
#
# COMPACT_ATOMS: atom_id res chain seq x y z
N MET A 1 -46.70 56.21 -10.58
CA MET A 1 -47.29 56.08 -11.93
C MET A 1 -47.30 54.61 -12.32
N THR A 2 -48.47 54.10 -12.72
CA THR A 2 -48.77 52.89 -13.53
C THR A 2 -48.15 51.53 -13.15
N GLY A 3 -48.85 50.43 -12.89
CA GLY A 3 -50.28 50.09 -12.98
C GLY A 3 -50.52 48.57 -12.79
N ARG A 4 -51.31 48.22 -11.77
CA ARG A 4 -52.42 47.24 -11.69
C ARG A 4 -52.38 45.83 -12.35
N LYS A 5 -52.71 44.84 -11.47
CA LYS A 5 -53.76 43.77 -11.57
C LYS A 5 -53.50 42.58 -12.53
N LYS A 6 -53.94 41.32 -12.33
CA LYS A 6 -55.01 40.62 -11.56
C LYS A 6 -54.70 39.08 -11.65
N VAL A 7 -54.76 38.21 -10.62
CA VAL A 7 -55.90 37.52 -9.95
C VAL A 7 -56.23 36.06 -10.42
N LYS A 8 -56.17 35.14 -9.42
CA LYS A 8 -57.00 33.93 -9.07
C LYS A 8 -57.22 32.73 -10.01
N LYS A 9 -56.99 31.51 -9.45
CA LYS A 9 -57.98 30.49 -8.96
C LYS A 9 -57.16 29.31 -8.32
N VAL A 10 -57.30 28.87 -7.06
CA VAL A 10 -58.42 28.21 -6.31
C VAL A 10 -58.77 26.85 -6.96
N ARG A 11 -58.67 25.65 -6.33
CA ARG A 11 -59.38 25.18 -5.12
C ARG A 11 -59.00 23.74 -4.64
N LYS A 12 -59.04 23.54 -3.30
CA LYS A 12 -59.46 22.38 -2.43
C LYS A 12 -58.79 20.98 -2.58
N LYS A 13 -58.23 20.35 -1.52
CA LYS A 13 -58.69 19.87 -0.18
C LYS A 13 -59.47 18.55 -0.19
N THR A 14 -58.92 17.53 0.51
CA THR A 14 -59.52 16.66 1.59
C THR A 14 -58.51 15.53 1.90
N THR A 15 -57.85 15.36 3.06
CA THR A 15 -58.21 14.99 4.46
C THR A 15 -58.97 13.67 4.68
N LYS A 16 -58.33 12.70 5.35
CA LYS A 16 -58.74 11.92 6.55
C LYS A 16 -57.80 10.68 6.67
N THR A 17 -56.90 10.54 7.66
CA THR A 17 -56.99 10.21 9.10
C THR A 17 -57.43 8.79 9.47
N LYS A 18 -56.76 8.30 10.54
CA LYS A 18 -57.00 7.14 11.43
C LYS A 18 -56.30 5.83 11.07
N ASP A 19 -55.81 5.01 11.99
CA ASP A 19 -55.36 5.13 13.40
C ASP A 19 -54.92 3.70 13.81
N THR A 20 -53.98 3.62 14.76
CA THR A 20 -53.81 2.57 15.78
C THR A 20 -53.36 1.13 15.45
N LYS A 21 -52.20 0.80 16.05
CA LYS A 21 -51.94 -0.24 17.08
C LYS A 21 -51.56 -1.70 16.69
N THR A 22 -50.35 -2.02 17.16
CA THR A 22 -49.89 -3.18 17.96
C THR A 22 -49.71 -4.58 17.38
N GLN A 23 -48.53 -5.10 17.74
CA GLN A 23 -48.20 -6.43 18.26
C GLN A 23 -47.51 -7.46 17.35
N GLU A 24 -46.27 -7.77 17.78
CA GLU A 24 -45.68 -9.09 18.06
C GLU A 24 -45.66 -10.18 16.98
N GLY A 25 -44.45 -10.71 16.76
CA GLY A 25 -44.23 -12.14 16.99
C GLY A 25 -43.93 -13.04 15.79
N SER A 26 -42.79 -13.73 15.91
CA SER A 26 -42.47 -15.07 15.38
C SER A 26 -42.33 -15.29 13.86
N VAL A 27 -41.06 -15.41 13.45
CA VAL A 27 -40.42 -16.63 12.91
C VAL A 27 -41.38 -17.73 12.43
N ASP A 28 -41.31 -18.05 11.14
CA ASP A 28 -41.22 -19.44 10.70
C ASP A 28 -40.53 -19.59 9.34
N GLN A 29 -39.70 -20.62 9.27
CA GLN A 29 -38.86 -21.03 8.14
C GLN A 29 -39.66 -21.84 7.10
N LEU A 30 -39.12 -21.89 5.87
CA LEU A 30 -39.07 -23.01 4.88
C LEU A 30 -39.25 -22.46 3.44
N PRO A 31 -38.83 -23.17 2.36
CA PRO A 31 -37.63 -24.00 2.13
C PRO A 31 -36.97 -23.63 0.75
N PRO A 32 -35.92 -24.34 0.26
CA PRO A 32 -35.08 -23.86 -0.84
C PRO A 32 -35.67 -24.16 -2.23
N VAL A 33 -35.60 -23.19 -3.14
CA VAL A 33 -36.05 -23.39 -4.52
C VAL A 33 -34.95 -24.08 -5.34
N LYS A 34 -35.27 -25.30 -5.77
CA LYS A 34 -34.49 -26.14 -6.69
C LYS A 34 -34.33 -25.53 -8.08
N MET A 35 -33.17 -25.86 -8.64
CA MET A 35 -32.75 -25.73 -10.03
C MET A 35 -33.85 -26.04 -11.08
N LEU A 36 -33.91 -25.19 -12.11
CA LEU A 36 -34.42 -25.53 -13.43
C LEU A 36 -33.34 -25.28 -14.49
N LYS A 37 -32.71 -26.38 -14.92
CA LYS A 37 -31.87 -26.45 -16.13
C LYS A 37 -32.77 -26.59 -17.37
N LYS A 38 -32.64 -25.66 -18.31
CA LYS A 38 -32.86 -25.83 -19.76
C LYS A 38 -31.80 -24.96 -20.43
N GLY A 39 -30.91 -25.40 -21.33
CA GLY A 39 -30.91 -26.57 -22.19
C GLY A 39 -30.92 -26.10 -23.64
N LYS A 40 -29.76 -25.76 -24.23
CA LYS A 40 -29.51 -25.82 -25.68
C LYS A 40 -28.06 -26.23 -25.95
N LYS A 41 -27.93 -27.40 -26.57
CA LYS A 41 -26.74 -28.05 -27.14
C LYS A 41 -26.45 -27.49 -28.54
N ILE A 42 -25.18 -27.29 -28.90
CA ILE A 42 -24.61 -27.53 -30.26
C ILE A 42 -23.15 -28.02 -30.09
N ILE A 43 -22.93 -29.34 -30.09
CA ILE A 43 -22.24 -30.18 -31.11
C ILE A 43 -20.71 -29.95 -31.23
N ARG A 44 -19.94 -30.84 -30.58
CA ARG A 44 -18.54 -31.17 -30.92
C ARG A 44 -18.51 -32.55 -31.59
N LYS A 45 -17.98 -32.63 -32.82
CA LYS A 45 -17.68 -33.92 -33.48
C LYS A 45 -16.32 -34.44 -32.98
N LYS A 46 -16.32 -35.66 -32.44
CA LYS A 46 -15.16 -36.56 -32.27
C LYS A 46 -15.31 -37.69 -33.30
N ALA A 47 -14.25 -38.03 -34.01
CA ALA A 47 -14.08 -39.29 -34.74
C ALA A 47 -12.90 -40.02 -34.08
N ARG A 48 -13.13 -41.12 -33.35
CA ARG A 48 -13.22 -42.53 -33.79
C ARG A 48 -11.92 -43.07 -34.39
N THR A 49 -11.17 -43.74 -33.52
CA THR A 49 -10.17 -44.78 -33.75
C THR A 49 -10.86 -46.07 -34.23
N LEU A 50 -10.23 -46.77 -35.19
CA LEU A 50 -10.43 -48.20 -35.43
C LEU A 50 -9.11 -48.83 -35.89
N ASP A 51 -8.84 -50.01 -35.32
CA ASP A 51 -7.66 -50.85 -35.45
C ASP A 51 -7.42 -51.41 -36.86
N LEU A 52 -6.17 -51.82 -37.13
CA LEU A 52 -5.85 -53.11 -37.75
C LEU A 52 -4.37 -53.49 -37.49
N LYS A 53 -4.17 -54.67 -36.90
CA LYS A 53 -2.90 -55.40 -36.76
C LYS A 53 -2.48 -56.03 -38.10
N THR A 54 -1.17 -56.20 -38.34
CA THR A 54 -0.53 -57.48 -38.74
C THR A 54 1.01 -57.40 -38.84
N ASN A 55 1.67 -58.19 -37.98
CA ASN A 55 2.77 -59.16 -38.19
C ASN A 55 3.99 -58.96 -39.14
N THR A 56 5.17 -59.11 -38.49
CA THR A 56 6.36 -59.97 -38.76
C THR A 56 7.27 -59.79 -39.99
N ASN A 57 8.56 -59.58 -39.66
CA ASN A 57 9.82 -60.11 -40.22
C ASN A 57 9.97 -60.35 -41.73
N SER A 58 10.95 -59.65 -42.33
CA SER A 58 11.93 -60.30 -43.22
C SER A 58 13.23 -59.48 -43.29
N ARG A 59 14.36 -60.19 -43.26
CA ARG A 59 15.67 -59.74 -43.70
C ARG A 59 15.58 -59.38 -45.19
N ASP A 60 16.26 -58.33 -45.60
CA ASP A 60 17.17 -58.28 -46.76
C ASP A 60 17.69 -56.86 -46.95
N ALA A 61 19.00 -56.74 -47.19
CA ALA A 61 19.65 -55.49 -47.54
C ALA A 61 19.30 -55.08 -48.97
N PRO A 62 19.13 -53.76 -49.24
CA PRO A 62 19.49 -53.22 -50.53
C PRO A 62 20.46 -52.05 -50.41
N THR A 63 21.56 -52.24 -51.13
CA THR A 63 22.44 -51.27 -51.81
C THR A 63 22.00 -49.80 -51.87
N LEU A 64 22.97 -48.94 -51.54
CA LEU A 64 22.99 -47.49 -51.71
C LEU A 64 22.68 -47.03 -53.15
N SER A 65 21.66 -46.19 -53.30
CA SER A 65 21.63 -45.03 -54.21
C SER A 65 20.35 -44.24 -53.93
N GLY A 66 20.45 -43.06 -53.29
CA GLY A 66 19.27 -42.32 -52.86
C GLY A 66 19.57 -40.94 -52.29
N ASP A 67 19.75 -39.98 -53.20
CA ASP A 67 19.51 -38.53 -53.12
C ASP A 67 19.43 -37.86 -51.72
N PHE A 68 20.54 -37.22 -51.32
CA PHE A 68 20.74 -36.46 -50.06
C PHE A 68 19.82 -35.23 -49.89
N SER A 69 18.97 -34.93 -50.87
CA SER A 69 18.06 -33.76 -50.87
C SER A 69 16.69 -34.03 -50.24
N SER A 70 16.30 -35.29 -50.05
CA SER A 70 14.91 -35.66 -49.73
C SER A 70 14.60 -35.80 -48.23
N GLU A 71 15.59 -36.12 -47.38
CA GLU A 71 15.37 -36.30 -45.94
C GLU A 71 15.33 -34.98 -45.14
N PHE A 72 15.86 -33.88 -45.68
CA PHE A 72 15.80 -32.54 -45.04
C PHE A 72 14.48 -31.79 -45.32
N ARG A 73 13.65 -32.24 -46.27
CA ARG A 73 12.43 -31.52 -46.67
C ARG A 73 11.18 -31.84 -45.83
N ARG A 74 11.21 -32.86 -44.96
CA ARG A 74 10.01 -33.29 -44.20
C ARG A 74 9.76 -32.55 -42.87
N SER A 75 10.46 -31.47 -42.56
CA SER A 75 10.13 -30.57 -41.43
C SER A 75 9.51 -29.22 -41.83
N LYS A 76 9.34 -28.95 -43.14
CA LYS A 76 8.67 -27.73 -43.66
C LYS A 76 7.15 -27.94 -43.80
N ALA A 77 6.45 -28.12 -42.69
CA ALA A 77 4.99 -27.95 -42.66
C ALA A 77 4.51 -27.72 -41.21
N LEU A 78 4.72 -26.51 -40.71
CA LEU A 78 3.93 -25.87 -39.65
C LEU A 78 4.27 -24.38 -39.65
N THR A 79 3.99 -23.73 -40.78
CA THR A 79 3.75 -22.29 -40.82
C THR A 79 2.44 -22.03 -40.08
N LEU A 80 2.54 -21.60 -38.82
CA LEU A 80 1.45 -20.89 -38.18
C LEU A 80 1.27 -19.58 -38.95
N SER A 81 0.11 -19.47 -39.59
CA SER A 81 -0.41 -18.24 -40.15
C SER A 81 -0.32 -17.12 -39.11
N SER A 82 0.41 -16.07 -39.46
CA SER A 82 0.33 -14.78 -38.80
C SER A 82 -0.97 -14.11 -39.21
N ASP A 83 -2.08 -14.56 -38.63
CA ASP A 83 -3.38 -13.89 -38.69
C ASP A 83 -4.10 -14.19 -37.38
N ASP A 84 -3.78 -13.40 -36.35
CA ASP A 84 -4.74 -13.08 -35.29
C ASP A 84 -4.67 -11.57 -35.08
N ASN A 85 -5.73 -10.93 -35.56
CA ASN A 85 -6.00 -9.51 -35.51
C ASN A 85 -5.96 -9.00 -34.06
N PHE A 86 -4.93 -8.21 -33.72
CA PHE A 86 -5.09 -7.12 -32.77
C PHE A 86 -5.41 -5.86 -33.57
N THR A 87 -6.70 -5.57 -33.70
CA THR A 87 -7.18 -4.26 -34.13
C THR A 87 -6.85 -3.24 -33.05
N THR A 88 -5.75 -2.51 -33.22
CA THR A 88 -5.58 -1.18 -32.64
C THR A 88 -5.77 -0.17 -33.77
N GLU A 89 -7.00 0.33 -33.92
CA GLU A 89 -7.27 1.52 -34.73
C GLU A 89 -6.59 2.73 -34.08
N GLY A 90 -5.38 3.03 -34.52
CA GLY A 90 -4.72 4.30 -34.29
C GLY A 90 -4.92 5.21 -35.49
N ASN A 91 -6.08 5.87 -35.59
CA ASN A 91 -6.25 6.98 -36.52
C ASN A 91 -5.67 8.25 -35.89
N SER A 92 -4.48 8.64 -36.36
CA SER A 92 -3.95 9.99 -36.22
C SER A 92 -4.72 10.91 -37.17
N ILE A 93 -5.52 11.82 -36.62
CA ILE A 93 -6.02 13.00 -37.35
C ILE A 93 -5.61 14.24 -36.55
N GLU A 94 -4.67 15.00 -37.14
CA GLU A 94 -4.46 16.40 -36.80
C GLU A 94 -5.75 17.18 -37.07
N GLY A 95 -6.28 17.82 -36.04
CA GLY A 95 -7.47 18.66 -36.16
C GLY A 95 -7.53 19.67 -35.03
N LYS A 96 -6.97 20.86 -35.27
CA LYS A 96 -7.16 22.03 -34.40
C LYS A 96 -8.66 22.37 -34.34
N THR A 97 -9.27 22.30 -33.16
CA THR A 97 -10.50 23.09 -32.90
C THR A 97 -10.59 23.50 -31.43
N LYS A 98 -10.46 24.82 -31.22
CA LYS A 98 -10.75 25.51 -29.96
C LYS A 98 -12.25 25.42 -29.69
N ILE A 99 -12.67 24.86 -28.55
CA ILE A 99 -13.96 25.16 -27.93
C ILE A 99 -13.75 25.51 -26.45
N LYS A 100 -14.03 26.78 -26.14
CA LYS A 100 -14.05 27.36 -24.80
C LYS A 100 -15.25 26.78 -24.02
N ARG A 101 -15.03 26.28 -22.80
CA ARG A 101 -16.06 26.27 -21.75
C ARG A 101 -15.57 27.04 -20.54
N LYS A 102 -16.23 28.18 -20.31
CA LYS A 102 -16.13 29.05 -19.13
C LYS A 102 -16.67 28.30 -17.92
N ILE A 103 -15.89 28.26 -16.84
CA ILE A 103 -16.44 28.14 -15.48
C ILE A 103 -15.82 29.29 -14.69
N ALA A 104 -16.68 30.23 -14.29
CA ALA A 104 -16.33 31.43 -13.56
C ALA A 104 -16.26 31.12 -12.07
N PHE A 105 -15.09 31.32 -11.46
CA PHE A 105 -14.97 31.48 -10.01
C PHE A 105 -14.72 32.96 -9.70
N THR A 106 -15.74 33.62 -9.16
CA THR A 106 -15.68 34.99 -8.67
C THR A 106 -14.81 35.07 -7.42
N LYS A 107 -13.58 35.57 -7.56
CA LYS A 107 -12.78 36.08 -6.44
C LYS A 107 -13.22 37.52 -6.15
N LYS A 108 -13.94 37.74 -5.06
CA LYS A 108 -14.04 39.05 -4.40
C LYS A 108 -13.14 39.04 -3.17
N SER A 109 -12.03 39.75 -3.28
CA SER A 109 -11.14 40.13 -2.19
C SER A 109 -11.75 41.27 -1.36
N PRO A 110 -11.76 41.21 -0.02
CA PRO A 110 -11.88 42.41 0.80
C PRO A 110 -10.51 43.05 1.05
N SER A 111 -10.53 44.38 1.02
CA SER A 111 -9.44 45.33 1.16
C SER A 111 -8.64 45.20 2.46
N LYS A 112 -7.30 45.30 2.33
CA LYS A 112 -6.35 45.53 3.42
C LYS A 112 -6.66 46.86 4.12
N LYS A 113 -6.97 46.82 5.42
CA LYS A 113 -6.74 47.93 6.35
C LYS A 113 -5.66 47.52 7.35
N SER A 114 -4.67 48.38 7.47
CA SER A 114 -3.46 48.27 8.28
C SER A 114 -3.75 48.17 9.79
N PHE A 115 -3.25 47.13 10.45
CA PHE A 115 -3.06 47.11 11.90
C PHE A 115 -1.56 47.02 12.21
N LYS A 116 -1.11 47.96 13.06
CA LYS A 116 0.27 48.12 13.52
C LYS A 116 0.74 46.88 14.29
N LYS A 117 1.92 46.35 13.93
CA LYS A 117 2.66 45.30 14.64
C LYS A 117 3.05 45.76 16.05
N LEU A 118 2.55 45.10 17.10
CA LEU A 118 3.27 44.99 18.37
C LEU A 118 4.29 43.85 18.28
N LYS A 119 5.51 44.10 18.75
CA LYS A 119 6.64 43.16 18.74
C LYS A 119 6.41 42.05 19.78
N SER A 120 6.48 40.79 19.35
CA SER A 120 6.56 39.62 20.23
C SER A 120 8.03 39.31 20.61
N PRO A 121 8.34 38.93 21.86
CA PRO A 121 9.70 38.57 22.27
C PRO A 121 10.14 37.21 21.70
N LYS A 122 11.45 37.08 21.53
CA LYS A 122 12.17 36.01 20.82
C LYS A 122 12.12 34.65 21.54
N ASN A 123 11.93 33.60 20.73
CA ASN A 123 12.44 32.23 20.85
C ASN A 123 12.77 31.68 22.24
N SER A 124 11.85 30.92 22.82
CA SER A 124 12.20 29.77 23.68
C SER A 124 11.97 28.47 22.88
N LYS A 125 13.03 27.67 22.76
CA LYS A 125 12.94 26.32 22.19
C LYS A 125 12.17 25.44 23.17
N SER A 126 11.05 24.87 22.75
CA SER A 126 10.32 23.87 23.53
C SER A 126 11.10 22.54 23.60
N PRO A 127 11.13 21.83 24.75
CA PRO A 127 11.91 20.61 24.89
C PRO A 127 11.28 19.46 24.10
N LYS A 128 12.12 18.61 23.49
CA LYS A 128 11.70 17.34 22.87
C LYS A 128 11.39 16.32 23.98
N LYS A 129 10.11 16.03 24.24
CA LYS A 129 9.68 14.96 25.16
C LYS A 129 9.85 13.58 24.51
N THR A 130 10.33 12.60 25.28
CA THR A 130 10.63 11.21 24.88
C THR A 130 9.54 10.23 25.34
N LYS A 131 9.61 8.95 24.92
CA LYS A 131 8.61 7.90 25.25
C LYS A 131 8.46 7.66 26.77
N SER A 132 9.54 7.82 27.55
CA SER A 132 9.51 7.70 29.02
C SER A 132 8.75 8.84 29.71
N ASP A 133 8.61 9.99 29.05
CA ASP A 133 7.95 11.15 29.63
C ASP A 133 6.41 11.05 29.57
N ILE A 134 5.86 10.16 28.74
CA ILE A 134 4.42 10.07 28.46
C ILE A 134 3.68 9.19 29.49
N GLN A 135 4.24 8.04 29.87
CA GLN A 135 3.70 7.24 30.98
C GLN A 135 3.78 7.97 32.33
N ASN A 136 4.76 8.88 32.49
CA ASN A 136 4.89 9.73 33.66
C ASN A 136 3.86 10.87 33.73
N ASN A 137 3.16 11.22 32.63
CA ASN A 137 2.27 12.40 32.62
C ASN A 137 0.99 12.22 33.48
N ALA A 138 0.51 11.00 33.71
CA ALA A 138 -0.62 10.76 34.63
C ALA A 138 -0.30 11.21 36.06
N ASN A 139 0.96 11.06 36.48
CA ASN A 139 1.46 11.49 37.79
C ASN A 139 1.62 13.03 37.89
N ILE A 140 1.50 13.75 36.78
CA ILE A 140 1.66 15.22 36.72
C ILE A 140 0.34 15.94 36.99
N ILE A 141 -0.80 15.37 36.58
CA ILE A 141 -2.10 15.96 36.88
C ILE A 141 -2.45 15.61 38.32
N LYS A 142 -2.18 16.53 39.24
CA LYS A 142 -2.53 16.41 40.67
C LYS A 142 -3.70 17.35 40.98
N ILE A 143 -4.67 16.81 41.71
CA ILE A 143 -5.72 17.61 42.36
C ILE A 143 -5.35 17.62 43.83
N THR A 144 -5.35 18.79 44.44
CA THR A 144 -5.17 18.92 45.88
C THR A 144 -6.26 18.12 46.60
N PRO A 145 -5.93 17.19 47.51
CA PRO A 145 -6.92 16.46 48.29
C PRO A 145 -7.86 17.42 49.00
N PHE A 146 -9.12 17.00 49.19
CA PHE A 146 -10.02 17.74 50.07
C PHE A 146 -9.43 17.76 51.50
N PRO A 147 -9.48 18.88 52.23
CA PRO A 147 -8.93 18.97 53.58
C PRO A 147 -9.54 17.91 54.51
N GLU A 148 -8.72 17.33 55.37
CA GLU A 148 -9.19 16.45 56.44
C GLU A 148 -9.78 17.32 57.55
N ILE A 149 -11.11 17.24 57.71
CA ILE A 149 -11.87 18.00 58.71
C ILE A 149 -12.79 17.02 59.42
N GLU A 150 -12.72 17.05 60.75
CA GLU A 150 -13.67 16.35 61.60
C GLU A 150 -14.87 17.26 61.87
N TYR A 151 -16.02 16.94 61.27
CA TYR A 151 -17.23 17.70 61.49
C TYR A 151 -17.98 17.21 62.74
N GLN A 152 -18.44 18.14 63.57
CA GLN A 152 -19.21 17.85 64.79
C GLN A 152 -20.69 18.15 64.58
N ASN A 153 -21.57 17.24 65.01
CA ASN A 153 -23.02 17.43 64.90
C ASN A 153 -23.46 18.71 65.61
N TYR A 154 -24.15 19.58 64.87
CA TYR A 154 -24.77 20.79 65.38
C TYR A 154 -26.29 20.64 65.32
N GLN A 155 -26.95 20.70 66.48
CA GLN A 155 -28.40 20.72 66.54
C GLN A 155 -28.90 22.15 66.29
N THR A 156 -29.73 22.32 65.27
CA THR A 156 -30.37 23.59 64.95
C THR A 156 -31.35 24.00 66.05
N PRO A 157 -31.34 25.25 66.53
CA PRO A 157 -32.35 25.74 67.48
C PRO A 157 -33.77 25.58 66.92
N SER A 158 -34.70 25.07 67.74
CA SER A 158 -36.07 24.68 67.33
C SER A 158 -36.92 25.79 66.70
N ASN A 159 -36.50 27.06 66.79
CA ASN A 159 -37.23 28.24 66.33
C ASN A 159 -36.74 28.80 64.98
N GLU A 160 -35.69 28.24 64.36
CA GLU A 160 -35.04 28.80 63.16
C GLU A 160 -35.33 28.03 61.86
N ASN A 161 -36.30 27.11 61.87
CA ASN A 161 -36.42 25.99 60.91
C ASN A 161 -36.44 26.31 59.40
N ASN A 162 -36.54 27.57 58.96
CA ASN A 162 -36.60 27.95 57.55
C ASN A 162 -35.50 28.91 57.07
N ASP A 163 -34.69 29.52 57.95
CA ASP A 163 -33.61 30.43 57.53
C ASP A 163 -32.26 29.70 57.51
N LEU A 164 -31.98 29.05 56.38
CA LEU A 164 -30.77 28.27 56.18
C LEU A 164 -29.49 29.13 56.26
N GLN A 165 -29.56 30.41 55.89
CA GLN A 165 -28.40 31.31 55.97
C GLN A 165 -28.05 31.59 57.42
N ASN A 166 -29.05 31.95 58.24
CA ASN A 166 -28.87 32.19 59.67
C ASN A 166 -28.34 30.95 60.40
N ILE A 167 -28.84 29.75 60.05
CA ILE A 167 -28.33 28.48 60.60
C ILE A 167 -26.84 28.29 60.30
N VAL A 168 -26.42 28.50 59.05
CA VAL A 168 -25.01 28.38 58.64
C VAL A 168 -24.14 29.46 59.30
N GLU A 169 -24.64 30.67 59.47
CA GLU A 169 -23.92 31.77 60.11
C GLU A 169 -23.74 31.58 61.62
N ASN A 170 -24.72 31.00 62.32
CA ASN A 170 -24.65 30.78 63.77
C ASN A 170 -23.94 29.47 64.16
N ALA A 171 -23.91 28.47 63.28
CA ALA A 171 -23.22 27.22 63.57
C ALA A 171 -21.70 27.42 63.76
N PRO A 172 -21.05 26.84 64.79
CA PRO A 172 -19.60 26.91 64.94
C PRO A 172 -18.84 26.39 63.71
N GLU A 173 -17.56 26.75 63.57
CA GLU A 173 -16.69 26.13 62.56
C GLU A 173 -16.64 24.61 62.74
N ASN A 174 -16.48 23.89 61.62
CA ASN A 174 -16.51 22.42 61.55
C ASN A 174 -17.85 21.80 61.99
N SER A 175 -18.97 22.52 61.88
CA SER A 175 -20.28 21.95 62.18
C SER A 175 -20.79 21.02 61.06
N GLN A 176 -21.43 19.92 61.45
CA GLN A 176 -22.28 19.07 60.61
C GLN A 176 -23.75 19.36 60.91
N ILE A 177 -24.49 19.80 59.91
CA ILE A 177 -25.87 20.24 60.03
C ILE A 177 -26.76 19.35 59.15
N ILE A 178 -27.77 18.75 59.76
CA ILE A 178 -28.79 17.95 59.07
C ILE A 178 -29.93 18.88 58.66
N ILE A 179 -30.22 18.95 57.36
CA ILE A 179 -31.27 19.80 56.80
C ILE A 179 -32.49 18.92 56.47
N PRO A 180 -33.66 19.16 57.09
CA PRO A 180 -34.85 18.36 56.82
C PRO A 180 -35.37 18.59 55.40
N SER A 181 -36.12 17.63 54.87
CA SER A 181 -36.74 17.73 53.56
C SER A 181 -37.57 19.01 53.43
N GLY A 182 -37.39 19.74 52.34
CA GLY A 182 -38.06 21.02 52.15
C GLY A 182 -37.59 21.75 50.90
N PHE A 183 -38.34 22.80 50.57
CA PHE A 183 -37.99 23.76 49.54
C PHE A 183 -37.48 25.04 50.20
N TYR A 184 -36.23 25.40 49.90
CA TYR A 184 -35.52 26.52 50.49
C TYR A 184 -35.18 27.53 49.40
N GLN A 185 -35.81 28.71 49.46
CA GLN A 185 -35.47 29.81 48.58
C GLN A 185 -34.29 30.58 49.17
N VAL A 186 -33.08 30.41 48.64
CA VAL A 186 -31.84 30.84 49.29
C VAL A 186 -30.80 31.37 48.31
N GLU A 187 -29.97 32.29 48.81
CA GLU A 187 -28.69 32.71 48.22
C GLU A 187 -27.59 32.38 49.24
N LEU A 188 -27.34 31.08 49.44
CA LEU A 188 -26.57 30.57 50.57
C LEU A 188 -25.08 30.90 50.41
N VAL A 189 -24.48 31.60 51.36
CA VAL A 189 -23.05 31.93 51.38
C VAL A 189 -22.35 31.26 52.55
N ILE A 190 -21.43 30.35 52.25
CA ILE A 190 -20.66 29.59 53.24
C ILE A 190 -19.23 30.13 53.30
N LYS A 191 -18.88 30.77 54.43
CA LYS A 191 -17.57 31.43 54.67
C LYS A 191 -16.69 30.71 55.69
N LYS A 192 -17.14 29.58 56.22
CA LYS A 192 -16.44 28.75 57.21
C LYS A 192 -16.62 27.26 56.92
N PRO A 193 -15.72 26.37 57.40
CA PRO A 193 -15.82 24.94 57.15
C PRO A 193 -17.09 24.37 57.79
N ILE A 194 -18.03 23.87 56.97
CA ILE A 194 -19.31 23.30 57.40
C ILE A 194 -19.66 22.09 56.51
N SER A 195 -20.31 21.08 57.09
CA SER A 195 -20.93 19.97 56.38
C SER A 195 -22.46 20.08 56.45
N LEU A 196 -23.14 20.12 55.30
CA LEU A 196 -24.59 20.06 55.20
C LEU A 196 -25.02 18.69 54.65
N ILE A 197 -25.97 18.04 55.32
CA ILE A 197 -26.51 16.74 54.94
C ILE A 197 -28.02 16.84 54.81
N ALA A 198 -28.55 16.54 53.63
CA ALA A 198 -29.99 16.48 53.39
C ALA A 198 -30.61 15.23 54.04
N GLN A 199 -31.72 15.41 54.76
CA GLN A 199 -32.57 14.35 55.27
C GLN A 199 -33.86 14.30 54.46
N GLY A 200 -33.88 13.46 53.43
CA GLY A 200 -34.96 13.42 52.45
C GLY A 200 -34.72 14.38 51.28
N GLU A 201 -35.78 14.83 50.63
CA GLU A 201 -35.67 15.73 49.48
C GLU A 201 -35.49 17.19 49.92
N VAL A 202 -34.29 17.73 49.71
CA VAL A 202 -33.97 19.14 49.99
C VAL A 202 -33.66 19.87 48.68
N ILE A 203 -34.42 20.94 48.40
CA ILE A 203 -34.28 21.76 47.19
C ILE A 203 -33.84 23.16 47.57
N LEU A 204 -32.70 23.60 47.04
CA LEU A 204 -32.23 24.99 47.12
C LEU A 204 -32.52 25.71 45.80
N LEU A 205 -33.17 26.87 45.84
CA LEU A 205 -33.43 27.71 44.66
C LEU A 205 -33.19 29.19 44.97
N ALA A 206 -32.32 29.86 44.21
CA ALA A 206 -32.16 31.32 44.35
C ALA A 206 -33.28 32.10 43.62
N PRO A 207 -33.65 33.31 44.07
CA PRO A 207 -34.59 34.20 43.39
C PRO A 207 -34.03 34.83 42.10
N GLY A 208 -32.74 34.64 41.79
CA GLY A 208 -32.09 35.07 40.54
C GLY A 208 -31.19 36.30 40.67
N THR A 209 -31.20 36.98 41.81
CA THR A 209 -30.33 38.13 42.11
C THR A 209 -28.88 37.74 42.41
N ASN A 210 -28.64 36.48 42.79
CA ASN A 210 -27.32 35.94 43.06
C ASN A 210 -27.24 34.42 42.76
N HIS A 211 -26.08 33.81 43.03
CA HIS A 211 -25.89 32.36 42.99
C HIS A 211 -26.70 31.65 44.08
N THR A 212 -27.10 30.39 43.86
CA THR A 212 -27.85 29.62 44.89
C THR A 212 -26.97 29.18 46.05
N LEU A 213 -25.73 28.81 45.76
CA LEU A 213 -24.71 28.49 46.75
C LEU A 213 -23.38 29.13 46.36
N ILE A 214 -22.81 29.93 47.27
CA ILE A 214 -21.47 30.51 47.19
C ILE A 214 -20.59 29.85 48.26
N VAL A 215 -19.48 29.28 47.84
CA VAL A 215 -18.49 28.64 48.72
C VAL A 215 -17.21 29.47 48.72
N ASN A 216 -17.00 30.21 49.82
CA ASN A 216 -15.84 31.06 50.06
C ASN A 216 -15.11 30.59 51.34
N SER A 217 -14.92 29.28 51.46
CA SER A 217 -14.21 28.66 52.57
C SER A 217 -13.57 27.33 52.16
N ILE A 218 -12.48 26.98 52.83
CA ILE A 218 -11.86 25.67 52.74
C ILE A 218 -12.61 24.74 53.67
N GLY A 219 -13.09 23.61 53.17
CA GLY A 219 -13.72 22.59 54.01
C GLY A 219 -15.23 22.60 54.01
N VAL A 220 -15.87 22.95 52.89
CA VAL A 220 -17.33 22.87 52.77
C VAL A 220 -17.75 21.52 52.18
N SER A 221 -18.66 20.81 52.84
CA SER A 221 -19.19 19.53 52.36
C SER A 221 -20.72 19.60 52.22
N ILE A 222 -21.26 19.14 51.10
CA ILE A 222 -22.68 19.17 50.78
C ILE A 222 -23.10 17.79 50.28
N LYS A 223 -24.10 17.16 50.93
CA LYS A 223 -24.54 15.81 50.60
C LYS A 223 -26.06 15.69 50.45
N GLY A 224 -26.53 15.15 49.33
CA GLY A 224 -27.94 14.76 49.12
C GLY A 224 -28.88 15.85 48.61
N PHE A 225 -28.37 17.02 48.19
CA PHE A 225 -29.18 18.19 47.85
C PHE A 225 -29.55 18.25 46.35
N LYS A 226 -30.72 18.82 46.07
CA LYS A 226 -31.05 19.39 44.76
C LYS A 226 -30.77 20.90 44.80
N ILE A 227 -29.89 21.39 43.94
CA ILE A 227 -29.45 22.79 43.91
C ILE A 227 -29.78 23.37 42.54
N CYS A 228 -30.61 24.41 42.49
CA CYS A 228 -31.25 24.88 41.28
C CYS A 228 -31.05 26.39 41.09
N GLN A 229 -30.75 26.83 39.87
CA GLN A 229 -30.76 28.23 39.47
C GLN A 229 -31.57 28.43 38.18
N LYS A 230 -32.74 29.07 38.28
CA LYS A 230 -33.67 29.19 37.16
C LYS A 230 -33.83 30.59 36.60
N TYR A 231 -33.52 31.62 37.39
CA TYR A 231 -33.97 32.99 37.11
C TYR A 231 -32.84 33.94 36.70
N SER A 232 -31.58 33.51 36.82
CA SER A 232 -30.41 34.33 36.44
C SER A 232 -29.71 33.83 35.18
N GLU A 233 -29.33 34.77 34.29
CA GLU A 233 -28.50 34.50 33.11
C GLU A 233 -27.00 34.51 33.39
N ILE A 234 -26.58 35.03 34.55
CA ILE A 234 -25.16 35.21 34.90
C ILE A 234 -24.76 34.45 36.15
N HIS A 235 -25.68 34.22 37.09
CA HIS A 235 -25.40 33.49 38.33
C HIS A 235 -25.68 32.00 38.16
N SER A 236 -24.78 31.17 38.66
CA SER A 236 -24.86 29.71 38.68
C SER A 236 -25.62 29.15 39.88
N ALA A 237 -25.92 27.85 39.86
CA ALA A 237 -26.46 27.16 41.04
C ALA A 237 -25.38 27.01 42.13
N ILE A 238 -24.13 26.72 41.75
CA ILE A 238 -22.99 26.71 42.67
C ILE A 238 -21.87 27.58 42.12
N TYR A 239 -21.31 28.45 42.97
CA TYR A 239 -20.08 29.19 42.69
C TYR A 239 -19.07 28.92 43.80
N VAL A 240 -17.88 28.44 43.44
CA VAL A 240 -16.78 28.22 44.38
C VAL A 240 -15.67 29.21 44.05
N GLU A 241 -15.47 30.16 44.97
CA GLU A 241 -14.47 31.20 44.87
C GLU A 241 -13.45 31.02 45.99
N ASN A 242 -12.21 30.68 45.64
CA ASN A 242 -11.10 30.58 46.60
C ASN A 242 -11.39 29.68 47.84
N GLY A 243 -12.03 28.53 47.63
CA GLY A 243 -12.43 27.60 48.69
C GLY A 243 -12.41 26.15 48.23
N SER A 244 -12.81 25.23 49.12
CA SER A 244 -12.93 23.80 48.77
C SER A 244 -14.31 23.23 49.05
N LEU A 245 -14.84 22.51 48.06
CA LEU A 245 -16.18 21.92 48.08
C LEU A 245 -16.10 20.40 47.90
N ARG A 246 -16.68 19.64 48.83
CA ARG A 246 -17.01 18.22 48.64
C ARG A 246 -18.50 18.08 48.37
N LEU A 247 -18.87 17.66 47.16
CA LEU A 247 -20.26 17.50 46.74
C LEU A 247 -20.55 16.01 46.51
N THR A 248 -21.58 15.47 47.15
CA THR A 248 -21.85 14.02 47.10
C THR A 248 -23.34 13.72 47.01
N ASP A 249 -23.73 12.80 46.12
CA ASP A 249 -25.12 12.35 45.95
C ASP A 249 -26.10 13.51 45.67
N CYS A 250 -25.68 14.50 44.87
CA CYS A 250 -26.46 15.72 44.60
C CYS A 250 -27.02 15.80 43.17
N PHE A 251 -27.97 16.71 42.95
CA PHE A 251 -28.46 17.12 41.63
C PHE A 251 -28.30 18.64 41.49
N VAL A 252 -27.51 19.09 40.53
CA VAL A 252 -27.24 20.52 40.31
C VAL A 252 -27.76 20.92 38.93
N THR A 253 -28.67 21.88 38.91
CA THR A 253 -29.39 22.26 37.68
C THR A 253 -29.38 23.77 37.49
N SER A 254 -29.27 24.22 36.24
CA SER A 254 -29.38 25.64 35.90
C SER A 254 -30.11 25.84 34.57
N GLU A 255 -30.85 26.94 34.41
CA GLU A 255 -31.53 27.24 33.14
C GLU A 255 -30.61 28.01 32.17
N TYR A 256 -29.97 29.09 32.63
CA TYR A 256 -29.28 30.02 31.74
C TYR A 256 -27.76 30.09 31.94
N ALA A 257 -27.28 29.97 33.17
CA ALA A 257 -25.84 30.01 33.52
C ALA A 257 -25.29 28.59 33.80
N PRO A 258 -23.97 28.42 34.01
CA PRO A 258 -23.42 27.12 34.37
C PRO A 258 -24.05 26.56 35.66
N ALA A 259 -24.14 25.24 35.79
CA ALA A 259 -24.67 24.63 37.02
C ALA A 259 -23.67 24.78 38.18
N ILE A 260 -22.38 24.58 37.90
CA ILE A 260 -21.28 24.89 38.81
C ILE A 260 -20.19 25.70 38.11
N VAL A 261 -19.72 26.74 38.78
CA VAL A 261 -18.58 27.57 38.36
C VAL A 261 -17.47 27.48 39.40
N LEU A 262 -16.25 27.21 38.94
CA LEU A 262 -15.03 27.18 39.75
C LEU A 262 -14.04 28.24 39.25
N SER A 263 -13.61 29.12 40.14
CA SER A 263 -12.64 30.19 39.83
C SER A 263 -11.49 30.25 40.83
N SER A 264 -10.50 31.10 40.57
CA SER A 264 -9.36 31.36 41.44
C SER A 264 -8.62 30.06 41.80
N GLU A 265 -8.27 29.83 43.07
CA GLU A 265 -7.61 28.59 43.53
C GLU A 265 -8.61 27.58 44.13
N SER A 266 -9.87 27.61 43.68
CA SER A 266 -10.91 26.71 44.22
C SER A 266 -10.62 25.23 43.94
N ILE A 267 -11.04 24.36 44.85
CA ILE A 267 -10.85 22.89 44.77
C ILE A 267 -12.19 22.19 44.99
N SER A 268 -12.70 21.45 44.01
CA SER A 268 -13.93 20.68 44.15
C SER A 268 -13.71 19.18 44.00
N HIS A 269 -14.24 18.40 44.94
CA HIS A 269 -14.31 16.94 44.92
C HIS A 269 -15.76 16.52 44.85
N ILE A 270 -16.14 15.90 43.74
CA ILE A 270 -17.53 15.67 43.38
C ILE A 270 -17.72 14.17 43.14
N PHE A 271 -18.72 13.60 43.79
CA PHE A 271 -18.98 12.16 43.74
C PHE A 271 -20.46 11.88 43.54
N ARG A 272 -20.80 10.96 42.63
CA ARG A 272 -22.18 10.51 42.34
C ARG A 272 -23.19 11.65 42.21
N THR A 273 -22.82 12.68 41.46
CA THR A 273 -23.62 13.89 41.30
C THR A 273 -24.03 14.07 39.85
N SER A 274 -25.26 14.57 39.62
CA SER A 274 -25.76 14.90 38.28
C SER A 274 -25.75 16.42 38.05
N PHE A 275 -25.24 16.85 36.90
CA PHE A 275 -25.23 18.25 36.46
C PHE A 275 -25.99 18.40 35.15
N SER A 276 -26.88 19.38 35.11
CA SER A 276 -27.51 19.84 33.86
C SER A 276 -27.60 21.35 33.78
N SER A 277 -27.46 21.90 32.58
CA SER A 277 -27.71 23.32 32.34
C SER A 277 -28.23 23.53 30.92
N VAL A 278 -29.41 24.14 30.78
CA VAL A 278 -30.11 24.21 29.48
C VAL A 278 -29.34 25.06 28.48
N LYS A 279 -28.91 26.29 28.84
CA LYS A 279 -28.28 27.24 27.89
C LYS A 279 -26.79 27.45 28.05
N ALA A 280 -26.18 26.88 29.09
CA ALA A 280 -24.78 27.08 29.45
C ALA A 280 -24.11 25.74 29.77
N PRO A 281 -22.77 25.69 29.86
CA PRO A 281 -22.10 24.44 30.21
C PRO A 281 -22.43 24.04 31.66
N PRO A 282 -22.85 22.79 31.93
CA PRO A 282 -23.14 22.34 33.29
C PRO A 282 -21.96 22.55 34.25
N ILE A 283 -20.72 22.30 33.80
CA ILE A 283 -19.51 22.53 34.57
C ILE A 283 -18.62 23.53 33.84
N PHE A 284 -18.26 24.63 34.51
CA PHE A 284 -17.28 25.60 34.02
C PHE A 284 -16.18 25.85 35.04
N ALA A 285 -14.94 25.49 34.70
CA ALA A 285 -13.76 25.73 35.53
C ALA A 285 -12.77 26.62 34.77
N PHE A 286 -12.32 27.70 35.42
CA PHE A 286 -11.37 28.65 34.85
C PHE A 286 -10.34 29.13 35.89
N GLU A 287 -9.40 29.98 35.48
CA GLU A 287 -8.26 30.40 36.32
C GLU A 287 -7.43 29.21 36.83
N ASN A 288 -7.12 29.12 38.13
CA ASN A 288 -6.29 28.06 38.72
C ASN A 288 -7.13 26.98 39.42
N SER A 289 -8.43 26.90 39.10
CA SER A 289 -9.36 26.01 39.79
C SER A 289 -9.06 24.53 39.52
N MET A 290 -9.42 23.69 40.49
CA MET A 290 -9.22 22.25 40.46
C MET A 290 -10.54 21.51 40.69
N ILE A 291 -10.80 20.49 39.87
CA ILE A 291 -11.99 19.65 39.99
C ILE A 291 -11.64 18.17 39.86
N SER A 292 -12.14 17.36 40.77
CA SER A 292 -12.17 15.90 40.67
C SER A 292 -13.62 15.45 40.70
N ALA A 293 -14.09 14.81 39.63
CA ALA A 293 -15.45 14.29 39.51
C ALA A 293 -15.42 12.78 39.25
N GLU A 294 -16.14 12.03 40.08
CA GLU A 294 -16.18 10.56 40.03
C GLU A 294 -17.62 10.05 40.05
N ASP A 295 -17.91 9.09 39.17
CA ASP A 295 -19.25 8.49 38.99
C ASP A 295 -20.36 9.53 38.76
N CYS A 296 -20.05 10.62 38.05
CA CYS A 296 -20.97 11.73 37.82
C CYS A 296 -21.67 11.65 36.45
N LYS A 297 -22.84 12.28 36.34
CA LYS A 297 -23.58 12.44 35.08
C LYS A 297 -23.62 13.92 34.67
N ILE A 298 -23.26 14.21 33.43
CA ILE A 298 -23.31 15.56 32.84
C ILE A 298 -24.14 15.49 31.56
N ASN A 299 -25.31 16.12 31.55
CA ASN A 299 -26.25 16.01 30.43
C ASN A 299 -27.02 17.29 30.12
N GLU A 300 -27.68 17.27 28.95
CA GLU A 300 -28.76 18.19 28.57
C GLU A 300 -28.36 19.68 28.52
N SER A 301 -27.27 19.98 27.81
CA SER A 301 -26.85 21.35 27.55
C SER A 301 -26.95 21.77 26.09
N SER A 302 -27.39 23.01 25.84
CA SER A 302 -27.25 23.66 24.54
C SER A 302 -25.81 24.14 24.26
N SER A 303 -24.90 23.93 25.21
CA SER A 303 -23.48 24.26 25.15
C SER A 303 -22.64 22.98 25.24
N SER A 304 -21.38 23.11 25.67
CA SER A 304 -20.50 21.98 25.97
C SER A 304 -20.77 21.43 27.37
N GLY A 305 -20.58 20.13 27.61
CA GLY A 305 -20.84 19.50 28.92
C GLY A 305 -19.89 20.01 30.02
N VAL A 306 -18.59 20.04 29.72
CA VAL A 306 -17.54 20.54 30.61
C VAL A 306 -16.66 21.53 29.86
N VAL A 307 -16.45 22.72 30.43
CA VAL A 307 -15.56 23.74 29.88
C VAL A 307 -14.41 24.01 30.86
N LEU A 308 -13.18 23.87 30.37
CA LEU A 308 -11.94 24.12 31.09
C LEU A 308 -11.14 25.22 30.37
N CYS A 309 -10.88 26.33 31.07
CA CYS A 309 -10.11 27.48 30.56
C CYS A 309 -9.01 27.89 31.56
N GLY A 310 -8.14 28.82 31.19
CA GLY A 310 -7.05 29.30 32.05
C GLY A 310 -6.02 28.20 32.33
N TYR A 311 -5.71 28.03 33.62
CA TYR A 311 -4.81 27.01 34.18
C TYR A 311 -5.60 25.92 34.94
N SER A 312 -6.91 25.82 34.70
CA SER A 312 -7.79 24.89 35.41
C SER A 312 -7.32 23.45 35.25
N THR A 313 -7.48 22.64 36.30
CA THR A 313 -7.04 21.25 36.33
C THR A 313 -8.19 20.33 36.70
N ALA A 314 -8.49 19.37 35.83
CA ALA A 314 -9.63 18.50 35.97
C ALA A 314 -9.25 17.01 35.98
N LYS A 315 -9.93 16.24 36.83
CA LYS A 315 -9.97 14.77 36.79
C LYS A 315 -11.43 14.32 36.70
N PHE A 316 -11.73 13.51 35.69
CA PHE A 316 -13.02 12.86 35.53
C PHE A 316 -12.80 11.35 35.49
N SER A 317 -13.53 10.62 36.33
CA SER A 317 -13.39 9.16 36.48
C SER A 317 -14.75 8.49 36.47
N ARG A 318 -14.97 7.56 35.53
CA ARG A 318 -16.23 6.81 35.40
C ARG A 318 -17.47 7.71 35.25
N CYS A 319 -17.29 8.86 34.62
CA CYS A 319 -18.37 9.81 34.37
C CYS A 319 -19.08 9.55 33.04
N VAL A 320 -20.34 9.95 32.97
CA VAL A 320 -21.20 9.84 31.79
C VAL A 320 -21.53 11.26 31.29
N ILE A 321 -21.10 11.60 30.07
CA ILE A 321 -21.25 12.92 29.45
C ILE A 321 -22.07 12.76 28.17
N THR A 322 -23.32 13.21 28.15
CA THR A 322 -24.26 12.82 27.09
C THR A 322 -25.15 13.95 26.61
N CYS A 323 -25.52 13.93 25.33
CA CYS A 323 -26.58 14.78 24.76
C CYS A 323 -26.36 16.28 24.95
N ASN A 324 -25.11 16.74 24.80
CA ASN A 324 -24.76 18.15 24.77
C ASN A 324 -24.75 18.65 23.31
N GLN A 325 -25.34 19.80 23.02
CA GLN A 325 -25.46 20.31 21.64
C GLN A 325 -24.13 20.75 21.03
N LYS A 326 -23.10 21.03 21.84
CA LYS A 326 -21.73 21.27 21.39
C LYS A 326 -20.81 20.09 21.73
N SER A 327 -19.73 20.33 22.45
CA SER A 327 -18.74 19.30 22.77
C SER A 327 -18.95 18.66 24.15
N GLY A 328 -18.59 17.39 24.33
CA GLY A 328 -18.60 16.77 25.66
C GLY A 328 -17.64 17.47 26.61
N PHE A 329 -16.39 17.64 26.16
CA PHE A 329 -15.36 18.46 26.81
C PHE A 329 -14.88 19.56 25.88
N LEU A 330 -14.63 20.75 26.43
CA LEU A 330 -13.94 21.86 25.79
C LEU A 330 -12.75 22.30 26.65
N CYS A 331 -11.53 22.09 26.16
CA CYS A 331 -10.28 22.46 26.84
C CYS A 331 -9.57 23.56 26.06
N LYS A 332 -9.32 24.71 26.68
CA LYS A 332 -8.69 25.88 26.04
C LYS A 332 -7.51 26.39 26.87
N GLU A 333 -6.66 27.18 26.22
CA GLU A 333 -5.54 27.90 26.84
C GLU A 333 -4.48 26.99 27.46
N LYS A 334 -4.42 26.85 28.79
CA LYS A 334 -3.45 26.02 29.52
C LYS A 334 -4.14 25.04 30.48
N SER A 335 -5.40 24.70 30.21
CA SER A 335 -6.16 23.75 31.03
C SER A 335 -5.56 22.35 30.99
N ASN A 336 -5.61 21.65 32.12
CA ASN A 336 -5.18 20.26 32.27
C ASN A 336 -6.40 19.34 32.46
N LEU A 337 -6.38 18.17 31.84
CA LEU A 337 -7.47 17.20 31.94
C LEU A 337 -6.93 15.77 32.03
N LEU A 338 -7.39 15.03 33.03
CA LEU A 338 -7.38 13.58 33.08
C LEU A 338 -8.82 13.08 32.91
N CYS A 339 -9.07 12.35 31.82
CA CYS A 339 -10.34 11.67 31.57
C CYS A 339 -10.08 10.15 31.60
N ASP A 340 -10.65 9.44 32.56
CA ASP A 340 -10.42 8.01 32.80
C ASP A 340 -11.75 7.26 32.95
N GLY A 341 -11.93 6.15 32.23
CA GLY A 341 -13.15 5.33 32.39
C GLY A 341 -14.47 6.01 31.99
N CYS A 342 -14.44 7.13 31.27
CA CYS A 342 -15.63 7.93 30.98
C CYS A 342 -16.35 7.46 29.70
N SER A 343 -17.65 7.77 29.61
CA SER A 343 -18.46 7.57 28.40
C SER A 343 -18.98 8.91 27.89
N ILE A 344 -18.66 9.24 26.64
CA ILE A 344 -19.03 10.50 26.00
C ILE A 344 -19.87 10.18 24.76
N THR A 345 -21.17 10.48 24.76
CA THR A 345 -22.06 10.03 23.68
C THR A 345 -23.03 11.08 23.19
N GLY A 346 -23.36 11.02 21.89
CA GLY A 346 -24.43 11.82 21.30
C GLY A 346 -24.25 13.33 21.38
N CYS A 347 -23.00 13.81 21.29
CA CYS A 347 -22.70 15.25 21.24
C CYS A 347 -23.07 15.84 19.87
N GLY A 348 -23.67 17.04 19.86
CA GLY A 348 -24.10 17.75 18.64
C GLY A 348 -22.95 18.38 17.85
N GLU A 349 -21.76 18.50 18.46
CA GLU A 349 -20.50 18.74 17.77
C GLU A 349 -19.52 17.60 18.09
N ASN A 350 -18.51 17.83 18.93
CA ASN A 350 -17.42 16.87 19.13
C ASN A 350 -17.55 16.09 20.44
N GLY A 351 -16.96 14.89 20.53
CA GLY A 351 -16.78 14.24 21.84
C GLY A 351 -15.90 15.11 22.75
N MET A 352 -14.72 15.50 22.25
CA MET A 352 -13.78 16.37 22.94
C MET A 352 -13.15 17.39 21.99
N GLU A 353 -13.15 18.67 22.39
CA GLU A 353 -12.46 19.76 21.71
C GLU A 353 -11.25 20.22 22.53
N ILE A 354 -10.05 20.09 21.96
CA ILE A 354 -8.77 20.31 22.63
C ILE A 354 -7.98 21.40 21.90
N GLY A 355 -8.05 22.62 22.44
CA GLY A 355 -7.25 23.78 22.06
C GLY A 355 -6.36 24.27 23.20
N SER A 356 -5.94 23.36 24.08
CA SER A 356 -5.11 23.64 25.26
C SER A 356 -3.66 23.21 25.03
N SER A 357 -2.73 24.05 25.49
CA SER A 357 -1.29 23.74 25.63
C SER A 357 -0.92 23.08 26.97
N GLY A 358 -1.91 22.88 27.85
CA GLY A 358 -1.78 22.13 29.10
C GLY A 358 -1.67 20.62 28.89
N THR A 359 -1.59 19.87 29.98
CA THR A 359 -1.47 18.40 29.96
C THR A 359 -2.85 17.77 29.80
N ILE A 360 -3.07 17.10 28.68
CA ILE A 360 -4.32 16.39 28.39
C ILE A 360 -4.03 14.89 28.28
N LEU A 361 -4.59 14.10 29.19
CA LEU A 361 -4.52 12.64 29.21
C LEU A 361 -5.94 12.07 29.18
N ILE A 362 -6.22 11.27 28.15
CA ILE A 362 -7.51 10.62 27.94
C ILE A 362 -7.24 9.13 27.85
N LYS A 363 -7.85 8.35 28.74
CA LYS A 363 -7.61 6.91 28.78
C LYS A 363 -8.84 6.08 29.14
N SER A 364 -8.84 4.83 28.70
CA SER A 364 -9.82 3.81 29.10
C SER A 364 -11.28 4.28 28.96
N SER A 365 -11.58 5.13 27.98
CA SER A 365 -12.88 5.80 27.83
C SER A 365 -13.47 5.51 26.45
N ASN A 366 -14.77 5.79 26.29
CA ASN A 366 -15.44 5.67 25.00
C ASN A 366 -16.02 7.00 24.51
N ILE A 367 -16.00 7.19 23.19
CA ILE A 367 -16.68 8.28 22.50
C ILE A 367 -17.53 7.67 21.39
N GLU A 368 -18.83 7.95 21.38
CA GLU A 368 -19.75 7.33 20.42
C GLU A 368 -20.79 8.31 19.87
N GLY A 369 -21.05 8.23 18.55
CA GLY A 369 -22.24 8.83 17.96
C GLY A 369 -22.27 10.36 17.94
N CYS A 370 -21.10 11.02 17.90
CA CYS A 370 -21.05 12.47 17.79
C CYS A 370 -21.39 12.95 16.36
N GLU A 371 -22.09 14.08 16.24
CA GLU A 371 -22.44 14.71 14.96
C GLU A 371 -21.23 15.35 14.26
N GLY A 372 -20.18 15.68 15.00
CA GLY A 372 -18.88 16.15 14.54
C GLY A 372 -17.80 15.08 14.68
N CYS A 373 -16.62 15.46 15.18
CA CYS A 373 -15.50 14.54 15.40
C CYS A 373 -15.59 13.85 16.75
N GLY A 374 -14.96 12.68 16.90
CA GLY A 374 -14.75 12.10 18.23
C GLY A 374 -13.87 13.02 19.08
N ILE A 375 -12.67 13.34 18.57
CA ILE A 375 -11.74 14.30 19.17
C ILE A 375 -11.25 15.27 18.10
N ILE A 376 -11.23 16.56 18.43
CA ILE A 376 -10.58 17.60 17.62
C ILE A 376 -9.43 18.25 18.41
N SER A 377 -8.24 18.34 17.82
CA SER A 377 -7.01 18.83 18.46
C SER A 377 -6.33 19.90 17.59
N TYR A 378 -6.08 21.08 18.17
CA TYR A 378 -5.50 22.23 17.45
C TYR A 378 -4.67 23.13 18.37
N SER A 379 -4.18 24.26 17.85
CA SER A 379 -3.42 25.27 18.59
C SER A 379 -2.20 24.72 19.35
N ASN A 380 -1.40 23.88 18.70
CA ASN A 380 -0.20 23.23 19.26
C ASN A 380 -0.48 22.35 20.50
N SER A 381 -1.70 21.83 20.63
CA SER A 381 -2.05 20.91 21.72
C SER A 381 -1.26 19.60 21.63
N ILE A 382 -1.03 18.97 22.79
CA ILE A 382 -0.21 17.75 22.90
C ILE A 382 -0.95 16.65 23.68
N PRO A 383 -2.13 16.19 23.23
CA PRO A 383 -2.89 15.19 23.97
C PRO A 383 -2.25 13.80 23.89
N SER A 384 -2.34 13.06 25.00
CA SER A 384 -2.06 11.62 25.07
C SER A 384 -3.38 10.87 25.17
N ILE A 385 -3.66 9.99 24.22
CA ILE A 385 -4.94 9.32 24.02
C ILE A 385 -4.66 7.81 23.96
N MET A 386 -5.16 7.07 24.95
CA MET A 386 -4.81 5.65 25.07
C MET A 386 -5.96 4.75 25.51
N ASN A 387 -6.00 3.51 25.04
CA ASN A 387 -7.06 2.57 25.41
C ASN A 387 -8.48 3.16 25.19
N MET A 388 -8.66 3.92 24.10
CA MET A 388 -9.94 4.53 23.74
C MET A 388 -10.71 3.67 22.73
N SER A 389 -12.04 3.67 22.83
CA SER A 389 -12.92 3.27 21.72
C SER A 389 -13.65 4.50 21.19
N ILE A 390 -13.41 4.87 19.93
CA ILE A 390 -14.09 5.98 19.27
C ILE A 390 -14.87 5.44 18.07
N SER A 391 -16.19 5.57 18.09
CA SER A 391 -17.06 4.90 17.11
C SER A 391 -18.23 5.74 16.62
N TYR A 392 -18.67 5.47 15.39
CA TYR A 392 -19.92 5.97 14.82
C TYR A 392 -20.10 7.50 14.85
N CYS A 393 -19.00 8.26 14.86
CA CYS A 393 -19.04 9.72 14.73
C CYS A 393 -19.24 10.08 13.25
N LYS A 394 -20.03 11.11 12.95
CA LYS A 394 -20.27 11.54 11.55
C LYS A 394 -19.03 12.16 10.91
N GLY A 395 -18.17 12.82 11.68
CA GLY A 395 -16.83 13.24 11.28
C GLY A 395 -15.74 12.24 11.68
N PRO A 396 -14.45 12.60 11.49
CA PRO A 396 -13.32 11.76 11.89
C PRO A 396 -13.37 11.38 13.38
N ALA A 397 -12.88 10.19 13.71
CA ALA A 397 -12.63 9.80 15.09
C ALA A 397 -11.63 10.75 15.75
N ILE A 398 -10.56 11.13 15.04
CA ILE A 398 -9.65 12.19 15.45
C ILE A 398 -9.33 13.11 14.27
N LYS A 399 -9.56 14.41 14.45
CA LYS A 399 -9.10 15.46 13.56
C LYS A 399 -8.04 16.32 14.25
N ALA A 400 -6.88 16.50 13.63
CA ALA A 400 -5.85 17.39 14.17
C ALA A 400 -5.32 18.38 13.14
N PHE A 401 -5.02 19.59 13.60
CA PHE A 401 -4.46 20.68 12.79
C PHE A 401 -3.65 21.65 13.67
N GLU A 402 -3.15 22.75 13.08
CA GLU A 402 -2.40 23.81 13.76
C GLU A 402 -1.25 23.28 14.65
N LYS A 403 -0.35 22.47 14.06
CA LYS A 403 0.89 21.98 14.71
C LYS A 403 0.68 21.13 15.97
N SER A 404 -0.51 20.57 16.15
CA SER A 404 -0.77 19.66 17.27
C SER A 404 0.12 18.41 17.21
N SER A 405 0.49 17.89 18.38
CA SER A 405 1.39 16.74 18.52
C SER A 405 0.75 15.63 19.35
N LEU A 406 0.27 14.58 18.70
CA LEU A 406 -0.57 13.57 19.34
C LEU A 406 0.24 12.31 19.68
N TYR A 407 -0.04 11.74 20.85
CA TYR A 407 0.42 10.41 21.26
C TYR A 407 -0.78 9.47 21.38
N LEU A 408 -0.86 8.49 20.50
CA LEU A 408 -1.96 7.54 20.39
C LEU A 408 -1.43 6.14 20.74
N SER A 409 -2.13 5.39 21.59
CA SER A 409 -1.79 3.99 21.82
C SER A 409 -2.96 3.11 22.24
N GLN A 410 -3.04 1.89 21.71
CA GLN A 410 -4.05 0.90 22.10
C GLN A 410 -5.50 1.38 21.88
N ASN A 411 -5.72 2.25 20.91
CA ASN A 411 -7.04 2.79 20.59
C ASN A 411 -7.73 1.97 19.50
N LYS A 412 -9.05 2.00 19.50
CA LYS A 412 -9.90 1.39 18.49
C LYS A 412 -10.79 2.46 17.85
N TYR A 413 -10.70 2.59 16.53
CA TYR A 413 -11.46 3.54 15.73
C TYR A 413 -12.43 2.77 14.84
N ILE A 414 -13.74 2.99 14.97
CA ILE A 414 -14.77 2.17 14.33
C ILE A 414 -15.77 3.03 13.56
N SER A 415 -15.76 2.92 12.23
CA SER A 415 -16.80 3.49 11.36
C SER A 415 -17.14 4.96 11.68
N CYS A 416 -16.11 5.80 11.79
CA CYS A 416 -16.24 7.26 11.88
C CYS A 416 -16.00 7.88 10.49
N GLY A 417 -16.75 8.93 10.17
CA GLY A 417 -16.93 9.40 8.80
C GLY A 417 -15.78 10.20 8.16
N GLN A 418 -16.15 10.93 7.11
CA GLN A 418 -15.26 11.40 6.04
C GLN A 418 -14.29 12.53 6.45
N PRO A 419 -13.10 12.62 5.82
CA PRO A 419 -12.61 11.76 4.74
C PRO A 419 -12.03 10.41 5.21
N SER A 420 -11.76 10.28 6.52
CA SER A 420 -11.11 9.11 7.12
C SER A 420 -11.30 9.10 8.63
N LEU A 421 -11.10 7.93 9.26
CA LEU A 421 -11.14 7.78 10.72
C LEU A 421 -10.21 8.81 11.40
N LEU A 422 -8.98 8.97 10.90
CA LEU A 422 -8.03 9.97 11.38
C LEU A 422 -7.69 10.96 10.26
N TYR A 423 -7.74 12.26 10.53
CA TYR A 423 -7.47 13.31 9.55
C TYR A 423 -6.49 14.38 10.09
N PHE A 424 -5.36 14.56 9.40
CA PHE A 424 -4.25 15.41 9.84
C PHE A 424 -3.82 16.42 8.77
N GLN A 425 -3.74 17.69 9.15
CA GLN A 425 -3.27 18.78 8.28
C GLN A 425 -2.48 19.83 9.09
N ASP A 426 -1.92 20.84 8.43
CA ASP A 426 -1.30 22.00 9.09
C ASP A 426 -0.16 21.66 10.09
N ASP A 427 0.83 20.89 9.62
CA ASP A 427 2.08 20.54 10.32
C ASP A 427 1.90 19.69 11.60
N VAL A 428 0.89 18.83 11.63
CA VAL A 428 0.62 17.92 12.74
C VAL A 428 1.68 16.82 12.85
N ARG A 429 1.99 16.39 14.08
CA ARG A 429 2.89 15.27 14.36
C ARG A 429 2.16 14.20 15.15
N VAL A 430 2.24 12.95 14.70
CA VAL A 430 1.55 11.84 15.37
C VAL A 430 2.52 10.70 15.62
N LYS A 431 2.49 10.19 16.85
CA LYS A 431 3.04 8.87 17.20
C LYS A 431 1.90 7.96 17.61
N SER A 432 1.75 6.84 16.93
CA SER A 432 0.69 5.86 17.14
C SER A 432 1.30 4.47 17.36
N SER A 433 0.79 3.71 18.33
CA SER A 433 1.25 2.34 18.59
C SER A 433 0.12 1.42 19.04
N ASP A 434 0.03 0.23 18.46
CA ASP A 434 -0.95 -0.79 18.84
C ASP A 434 -2.42 -0.34 18.63
N ASP A 435 -2.66 0.57 17.67
CA ASP A 435 -4.00 1.08 17.34
C ASP A 435 -4.72 0.22 16.27
N SER A 436 -6.05 0.19 16.31
CA SER A 436 -6.91 -0.56 15.38
C SER A 436 -7.87 0.36 14.64
N PHE A 437 -7.92 0.21 13.32
CA PHE A 437 -8.70 1.01 12.38
C PHE A 437 -9.68 0.09 11.64
N ILE A 438 -10.98 0.24 11.91
CA ILE A 438 -12.03 -0.65 11.42
C ILE A 438 -13.19 0.19 10.89
N GLY A 439 -13.81 -0.23 9.81
CA GLY A 439 -15.04 0.40 9.28
C GLY A 439 -14.95 0.63 7.78
N THR A 440 -15.93 1.30 7.19
CA THR A 440 -16.04 1.43 5.72
C THR A 440 -15.41 2.69 5.15
N ASP A 441 -14.88 3.57 5.99
CA ASP A 441 -14.25 4.83 5.59
C ASP A 441 -12.75 4.66 5.32
N GLY A 442 -12.04 5.75 4.98
CA GLY A 442 -10.57 5.73 4.91
C GLY A 442 -9.95 5.56 6.31
N GLY A 443 -8.80 4.91 6.44
CA GLY A 443 -8.12 4.75 7.74
C GLY A 443 -7.49 6.05 8.22
N ILE A 444 -6.43 6.52 7.56
CA ILE A 444 -5.73 7.76 7.91
C ILE A 444 -5.54 8.61 6.65
N TYR A 445 -5.85 9.89 6.74
CA TYR A 445 -5.50 10.87 5.70
C TYR A 445 -4.62 11.98 6.28
N ILE A 446 -3.43 12.11 5.69
CA ILE A 446 -2.39 13.07 6.05
C ILE A 446 -2.21 14.06 4.91
N GLN A 447 -2.23 15.36 5.24
CA GLN A 447 -1.99 16.44 4.28
C GLN A 447 -0.86 17.38 4.71
N GLY A 448 -0.28 18.06 3.73
CA GLY A 448 0.69 19.14 3.92
C GLY A 448 2.06 18.64 4.38
N SER A 449 2.63 19.25 5.41
CA SER A 449 3.93 18.85 5.99
C SER A 449 3.79 18.05 7.29
N SER A 450 2.63 17.44 7.50
CA SER A 450 2.36 16.62 8.69
C SER A 450 3.23 15.34 8.69
N ALA A 451 3.46 14.76 9.87
CA ALA A 451 4.30 13.58 10.03
C ALA A 451 3.61 12.50 10.87
N LEU A 452 3.74 11.25 10.45
CA LEU A 452 3.18 10.09 11.13
C LEU A 452 4.27 9.05 11.39
N ASN A 453 4.38 8.60 12.64
CA ASN A 453 5.08 7.37 12.99
C ASN A 453 4.04 6.43 13.61
N ILE A 454 3.78 5.31 12.96
CA ILE A 454 2.79 4.33 13.39
C ILE A 454 3.44 2.95 13.51
N SER A 455 3.13 2.25 14.61
CA SER A 455 3.69 0.93 14.88
C SER A 455 2.63 -0.06 15.35
N LYS A 456 2.76 -1.33 14.95
CA LYS A 456 1.89 -2.44 15.38
C LYS A 456 0.39 -2.18 15.16
N ALA A 457 0.05 -1.42 14.12
CA ALA A 457 -1.33 -1.05 13.84
C ALA A 457 -2.03 -2.08 12.98
N THR A 458 -3.35 -2.21 13.13
CA THR A 458 -4.19 -3.07 12.28
C THR A 458 -5.21 -2.23 11.53
N PHE A 459 -5.24 -2.37 10.21
CA PHE A 459 -6.18 -1.75 9.29
C PHE A 459 -7.06 -2.83 8.67
N ASP A 460 -8.37 -2.76 8.91
CA ASP A 460 -9.31 -3.80 8.47
C ASP A 460 -10.62 -3.23 7.92
N SER A 461 -11.05 -3.75 6.76
CA SER A 461 -12.37 -3.52 6.16
C SER A 461 -12.62 -2.09 5.66
N LEU A 462 -11.55 -1.30 5.50
CA LEU A 462 -11.57 0.12 5.12
C LEU A 462 -11.71 0.34 3.61
N LEU A 463 -12.15 1.54 3.23
CA LEU A 463 -12.13 1.97 1.82
C LEU A 463 -10.69 2.09 1.30
N CYS A 464 -9.85 2.82 2.03
CA CYS A 464 -8.41 2.97 1.82
C CYS A 464 -7.70 2.87 3.17
N GLY A 465 -6.46 2.35 3.22
CA GLY A 465 -5.71 2.26 4.49
C GLY A 465 -5.13 3.60 4.93
N ILE A 466 -4.06 4.06 4.28
CA ILE A 466 -3.41 5.35 4.56
C ILE A 466 -3.25 6.15 3.26
N ILE A 467 -3.68 7.41 3.27
CA ILE A 467 -3.50 8.38 2.19
C ILE A 467 -2.55 9.49 2.68
N ILE A 468 -1.51 9.77 1.91
CA ILE A 468 -0.49 10.77 2.23
C ILE A 468 -0.36 11.74 1.06
N ASP A 469 -0.71 12.99 1.29
CA ASP A 469 -0.73 14.04 0.28
C ASP A 469 0.08 15.26 0.73
N GLY A 470 1.34 15.33 0.30
CA GLY A 470 2.21 16.47 0.51
C GLY A 470 3.62 16.06 0.94
N PRO A 471 4.50 17.03 1.25
CA PRO A 471 5.87 16.78 1.72
C PRO A 471 5.90 16.22 3.16
N CYS A 472 5.19 15.12 3.37
CA CYS A 472 5.04 14.41 4.63
C CYS A 472 6.19 13.42 4.85
N LYS A 473 6.50 13.16 6.12
CA LYS A 473 7.37 12.06 6.51
C LYS A 473 6.56 11.03 7.28
N THR A 474 6.48 9.82 6.73
CA THR A 474 5.67 8.74 7.29
C THR A 474 6.50 7.48 7.49
N GLU A 475 6.45 6.92 8.70
CA GLU A 475 7.05 5.64 9.05
C GLU A 475 5.98 4.69 9.58
N ILE A 476 5.95 3.48 9.02
CA ILE A 476 5.04 2.39 9.38
C ILE A 476 5.88 1.18 9.77
N ASP A 477 5.66 0.61 10.95
CA ASP A 477 6.45 -0.54 11.44
C ASP A 477 5.58 -1.61 12.11
N GLY A 478 5.70 -2.88 11.72
CA GLY A 478 5.01 -3.98 12.42
C GLY A 478 3.50 -4.04 12.18
N SER A 479 2.99 -3.39 11.13
CA SER A 479 1.55 -3.18 10.93
C SER A 479 0.92 -4.20 9.97
N LYS A 480 -0.41 -4.28 9.96
CA LYS A 480 -1.18 -5.18 9.10
C LYS A 480 -2.30 -4.45 8.39
N PHE A 481 -2.45 -4.71 7.09
CA PHE A 481 -3.55 -4.22 6.26
C PHE A 481 -4.29 -5.42 5.68
N GLN A 482 -5.60 -5.49 5.91
CA GLN A 482 -6.45 -6.56 5.40
C GLN A 482 -7.82 -6.02 4.97
N ASN A 483 -8.42 -6.67 3.96
CA ASN A 483 -9.76 -6.33 3.47
C ASN A 483 -9.92 -4.85 3.06
N ILE A 484 -8.89 -4.26 2.45
CA ILE A 484 -8.95 -2.87 2.01
C ILE A 484 -9.60 -2.82 0.62
N GLN A 485 -10.69 -2.07 0.48
CA GLN A 485 -11.52 -2.09 -0.73
C GLN A 485 -10.83 -1.46 -1.96
N LYS A 486 -9.93 -0.49 -1.75
CA LYS A 486 -9.12 0.15 -2.79
C LYS A 486 -7.64 -0.08 -2.53
N THR A 487 -6.87 1.00 -2.45
CA THR A 487 -5.43 0.97 -2.21
C THR A 487 -5.13 0.96 -0.71
N SER A 488 -4.24 0.07 -0.26
CA SER A 488 -3.85 0.00 1.16
C SER A 488 -3.04 1.22 1.59
N ILE A 489 -2.04 1.63 0.81
CA ILE A 489 -1.24 2.82 1.10
C ILE A 489 -1.05 3.63 -0.19
N SER A 490 -1.51 4.88 -0.19
CA SER A 490 -1.27 5.84 -1.27
C SER A 490 -0.39 6.98 -0.76
N ALA A 491 0.69 7.30 -1.47
CA ALA A 491 1.60 8.39 -1.13
C ALA A 491 1.95 9.25 -2.34
N GLU A 492 1.77 10.55 -2.19
CA GLU A 492 1.94 11.51 -3.28
C GLU A 492 2.77 12.74 -2.87
N ASN A 493 3.12 13.57 -3.85
CA ASN A 493 3.57 14.96 -3.64
C ASN A 493 4.79 15.15 -2.72
N LYS A 494 5.96 14.63 -3.13
CA LYS A 494 7.24 14.77 -2.41
C LYS A 494 7.28 14.12 -1.02
N THR A 495 6.40 13.15 -0.76
CA THR A 495 6.42 12.32 0.47
C THR A 495 7.74 11.54 0.62
N GLU A 496 8.16 11.34 1.87
CA GLU A 496 9.14 10.32 2.26
C GLU A 496 8.44 9.22 3.08
N LEU A 497 8.32 8.03 2.48
CA LEU A 497 7.61 6.88 3.07
C LEU A 497 8.60 5.75 3.40
N THR A 498 8.59 5.30 4.65
CA THR A 498 9.33 4.13 5.12
C THR A 498 8.37 3.13 5.73
N ILE A 499 8.43 1.87 5.30
CA ILE A 499 7.58 0.78 5.80
C ILE A 499 8.46 -0.39 6.18
N LYS A 500 8.25 -0.94 7.38
CA LYS A 500 9.01 -2.06 7.93
C LYS A 500 8.09 -3.11 8.52
N ASN A 501 8.49 -4.38 8.45
CA ASN A 501 7.83 -5.49 9.15
C ASN A 501 6.30 -5.52 8.97
N THR A 502 5.82 -5.23 7.76
CA THR A 502 4.39 -4.94 7.51
C THR A 502 3.81 -5.93 6.51
N ASP A 503 2.60 -6.40 6.81
CA ASP A 503 1.83 -7.28 5.93
C ASP A 503 0.67 -6.51 5.28
N ILE A 504 0.57 -6.57 3.96
CA ILE A 504 -0.53 -6.02 3.16
C ILE A 504 -1.19 -7.16 2.40
N LYS A 505 -2.46 -7.45 2.71
CA LYS A 505 -3.17 -8.62 2.18
C LYS A 505 -4.53 -8.23 1.64
N GLY A 506 -4.77 -8.52 0.36
CA GLY A 506 -6.11 -8.38 -0.22
C GLY A 506 -6.57 -6.93 -0.39
N SER A 507 -5.71 -6.06 -0.93
CA SER A 507 -6.15 -4.76 -1.46
C SER A 507 -7.05 -4.95 -2.69
N GLY A 508 -8.13 -4.19 -2.82
CA GLY A 508 -8.98 -4.23 -4.02
C GLY A 508 -8.35 -3.55 -5.25
N GLU A 509 -7.42 -2.61 -5.04
CA GLU A 509 -6.59 -1.99 -6.08
C GLU A 509 -5.11 -2.38 -5.88
N ASP A 510 -4.21 -1.41 -5.73
CA ASP A 510 -2.80 -1.65 -5.46
C ASP A 510 -2.52 -1.90 -3.98
N GLY A 511 -1.45 -2.65 -3.68
CA GLY A 511 -0.93 -2.74 -2.31
C GLY A 511 -0.41 -1.38 -1.87
N ILE A 512 0.52 -0.83 -2.66
CA ILE A 512 1.10 0.49 -2.46
C ILE A 512 1.06 1.25 -3.78
N TYR A 513 0.47 2.44 -3.78
CA TYR A 513 0.52 3.37 -4.90
C TYR A 513 1.40 4.57 -4.54
N THR A 514 2.30 4.98 -5.44
CA THR A 514 3.10 6.20 -5.26
C THR A 514 3.15 7.06 -6.51
N SER A 515 3.04 8.37 -6.33
CA SER A 515 3.12 9.35 -7.42
C SER A 515 3.90 10.60 -7.01
N GLY A 516 5.04 10.87 -7.66
CA GLY A 516 5.78 12.12 -7.41
C GLY A 516 6.47 12.18 -6.04
N ILE A 517 6.77 11.04 -5.42
CA ILE A 517 7.37 10.99 -4.08
C ILE A 517 8.89 11.11 -4.12
N LYS A 518 9.48 11.55 -3.00
CA LYS A 518 10.94 11.65 -2.87
C LYS A 518 11.58 10.29 -2.58
N LYS A 519 10.93 9.50 -1.72
CA LYS A 519 11.52 8.26 -1.24
C LYS A 519 10.47 7.24 -0.85
N LEU A 520 10.64 6.01 -1.32
CA LEU A 520 9.99 4.81 -0.82
C LEU A 520 11.07 3.85 -0.31
N ASN A 521 10.98 3.47 0.97
CA ASN A 521 11.87 2.46 1.55
C ASN A 521 11.05 1.36 2.20
N LEU A 522 11.10 0.15 1.64
CA LEU A 522 10.45 -1.04 2.19
C LEU A 522 11.50 -2.00 2.74
N ASN A 523 11.28 -2.47 3.97
CA ASN A 523 12.13 -3.49 4.59
C ASN A 523 11.29 -4.57 5.27
N ASN A 524 11.46 -5.84 4.87
CA ASN A 524 10.68 -6.95 5.44
C ASN A 524 9.16 -6.71 5.30
N VAL A 525 8.69 -6.57 4.06
CA VAL A 525 7.29 -6.26 3.73
C VAL A 525 6.71 -7.35 2.84
N ILE A 526 5.51 -7.81 3.17
CA ILE A 526 4.76 -8.77 2.36
C ILE A 526 3.55 -8.04 1.75
N ILE A 527 3.40 -8.13 0.43
CA ILE A 527 2.24 -7.62 -0.30
C ILE A 527 1.67 -8.78 -1.10
N GLU A 528 0.46 -9.21 -0.76
CA GLU A 528 -0.17 -10.34 -1.43
C GLU A 528 -1.62 -10.09 -1.82
N LYS A 529 -2.00 -10.68 -2.96
CA LYS A 529 -3.38 -10.73 -3.46
C LYS A 529 -4.01 -9.35 -3.69
N SER A 530 -3.21 -8.37 -4.13
CA SER A 530 -3.74 -7.08 -4.58
C SER A 530 -4.53 -7.24 -5.89
N GLY A 531 -5.62 -6.49 -6.01
CA GLY A 531 -6.52 -6.51 -7.16
C GLY A 531 -5.96 -5.89 -8.44
N ILE A 532 -4.87 -5.12 -8.35
CA ILE A 532 -4.08 -4.63 -9.49
C ILE A 532 -2.63 -5.07 -9.31
N SER A 533 -1.78 -4.25 -8.69
CA SER A 533 -0.36 -4.56 -8.49
C SER A 533 0.00 -4.63 -7.00
N GLY A 534 1.10 -5.32 -6.68
CA GLY A 534 1.69 -5.22 -5.36
C GLY A 534 2.11 -3.77 -5.07
N ILE A 535 2.88 -3.19 -6.00
CA ILE A 535 3.32 -1.81 -5.96
C ILE A 535 3.19 -1.17 -7.34
N ASP A 536 2.59 0.01 -7.43
CA ASP A 536 2.69 0.90 -8.60
C ASP A 536 3.41 2.18 -8.19
N ALA A 537 4.57 2.43 -8.80
CA ALA A 537 5.39 3.59 -8.52
C ALA A 537 5.65 4.42 -9.77
N ASN A 538 5.14 5.65 -9.74
CA ASN A 538 5.19 6.60 -10.82
C ASN A 538 5.91 7.89 -10.39
N ASN A 539 6.86 8.35 -11.21
CA ASN A 539 7.56 9.62 -11.01
C ASN A 539 8.20 9.74 -9.60
N SER A 540 8.74 8.64 -9.09
CA SER A 540 9.31 8.52 -7.74
C SER A 540 10.84 8.58 -7.81
N THR A 541 11.47 9.44 -7.01
CA THR A 541 12.91 9.72 -7.19
C THR A 541 13.84 8.66 -6.63
N SER A 542 13.44 7.91 -5.60
CA SER A 542 14.26 6.86 -4.99
C SER A 542 13.38 5.77 -4.38
N ILE A 543 13.51 4.54 -4.88
CA ILE A 543 12.79 3.37 -4.38
C ILE A 543 13.81 2.32 -3.95
N ILE A 544 13.72 1.88 -2.70
CA ILE A 544 14.57 0.81 -2.14
C ILE A 544 13.64 -0.26 -1.57
N LEU A 545 13.75 -1.47 -2.11
CA LEU A 545 12.99 -2.64 -1.69
C LEU A 545 13.96 -3.71 -1.18
N ASN A 546 13.94 -3.98 0.12
CA ASN A 546 14.80 -4.99 0.75
C ASN A 546 13.96 -6.01 1.50
N LYS A 547 14.14 -7.31 1.25
CA LYS A 547 13.32 -8.37 1.86
C LYS A 547 11.82 -8.16 1.61
N VAL A 548 11.45 -7.86 0.36
CA VAL A 548 10.05 -7.64 -0.03
C VAL A 548 9.51 -8.88 -0.73
N SER A 549 8.29 -9.27 -0.38
CA SER A 549 7.57 -10.38 -1.03
C SER A 549 6.33 -9.87 -1.75
N LEU A 550 6.31 -9.98 -3.08
CA LEU A 550 5.21 -9.53 -3.95
C LEU A 550 4.51 -10.76 -4.54
N LEU A 551 3.39 -11.17 -3.93
CA LEU A 551 2.84 -12.51 -4.12
C LEU A 551 1.41 -12.49 -4.68
N ASN A 552 1.16 -13.26 -5.73
CA ASN A 552 -0.19 -13.53 -6.23
C ASN A 552 -1.03 -12.28 -6.51
N ASN A 553 -0.40 -11.18 -6.95
CA ASN A 553 -1.13 -9.97 -7.34
C ASN A 553 -1.73 -10.17 -8.73
N ARG A 554 -2.89 -9.56 -8.99
CA ARG A 554 -3.65 -9.81 -10.21
C ARG A 554 -2.86 -9.49 -11.49
N ASN A 555 -2.13 -8.38 -11.49
CA ASN A 555 -1.37 -7.92 -12.64
C ASN A 555 0.12 -8.05 -12.39
N ALA A 556 0.69 -7.13 -11.61
CA ALA A 556 2.13 -7.01 -11.44
C ALA A 556 2.56 -7.15 -9.98
N GLY A 557 3.78 -7.66 -9.76
CA GLY A 557 4.44 -7.48 -8.46
C GLY A 557 4.77 -6.00 -8.25
N LEU A 558 5.53 -5.41 -9.19
CA LEU A 558 5.93 -4.01 -9.19
C LEU A 558 5.84 -3.41 -10.60
N VAL A 559 5.23 -2.24 -10.72
CA VAL A 559 5.28 -1.38 -11.91
C VAL A 559 6.12 -0.16 -11.60
N LEU A 560 7.12 0.12 -12.45
CA LEU A 560 7.95 1.32 -12.38
C LEU A 560 7.76 2.17 -13.63
N SER A 561 7.33 3.41 -13.42
CA SER A 561 7.25 4.44 -14.47
C SER A 561 8.01 5.67 -14.02
N GLN A 562 8.95 6.15 -14.85
CA GLN A 562 9.75 7.36 -14.55
C GLN A 562 10.41 7.33 -13.15
N SER A 563 10.78 6.14 -12.68
CA SER A 563 11.28 5.90 -11.31
C SER A 563 12.47 4.96 -11.33
N GLU A 564 13.45 5.14 -10.43
CA GLU A 564 14.55 4.19 -10.26
C GLU A 564 14.37 3.37 -8.97
N ALA A 565 14.55 2.05 -9.08
CA ALA A 565 14.43 1.14 -7.95
C ALA A 565 15.64 0.23 -7.78
N GLU A 566 16.01 0.01 -6.51
CA GLU A 566 16.96 -1.02 -6.08
C GLU A 566 16.22 -2.07 -5.27
N ILE A 567 16.25 -3.31 -5.75
CA ILE A 567 15.54 -4.47 -5.19
C ILE A 567 16.58 -5.49 -4.75
N SER A 568 16.59 -5.84 -3.46
CA SER A 568 17.52 -6.82 -2.88
C SER A 568 16.80 -7.84 -2.02
N ASP A 569 17.30 -9.08 -2.02
CA ASP A 569 16.88 -10.17 -1.12
C ASP A 569 15.35 -10.39 -1.11
N SER A 570 14.72 -10.23 -2.28
CA SER A 570 13.27 -10.12 -2.44
C SER A 570 12.71 -11.26 -3.30
N LYS A 571 11.38 -11.38 -3.35
CA LYS A 571 10.70 -12.33 -4.24
C LYS A 571 9.47 -11.73 -4.88
N SER A 572 9.20 -12.11 -6.13
CA SER A 572 8.00 -11.70 -6.86
C SER A 572 7.41 -12.90 -7.59
N ASN A 573 6.41 -13.53 -6.96
CA ASN A 573 5.94 -14.86 -7.33
C ASN A 573 4.42 -14.93 -7.57
N GLY A 574 4.02 -15.67 -8.60
CA GLY A 574 2.61 -15.98 -8.86
C GLY A 574 1.76 -14.81 -9.35
N ASN A 575 2.37 -13.70 -9.79
CA ASN A 575 1.63 -12.53 -10.28
C ASN A 575 1.06 -12.79 -11.68
N GLY A 576 -0.16 -12.32 -11.94
CA GLY A 576 -0.95 -12.77 -13.09
C GLY A 576 -0.37 -12.38 -14.46
N ILE A 577 0.36 -11.26 -14.55
CA ILE A 577 0.95 -10.75 -15.79
C ILE A 577 2.48 -10.69 -15.70
N VAL A 578 3.02 -9.99 -14.71
CA VAL A 578 4.48 -9.73 -14.68
C VAL A 578 5.00 -9.62 -13.25
N ALA A 579 6.22 -10.09 -13.00
CA ALA A 579 6.83 -9.89 -11.68
C ALA A 579 7.28 -8.44 -11.50
N PHE A 580 7.97 -7.90 -12.50
CA PHE A 580 8.50 -6.53 -12.54
C PHE A 580 8.35 -5.89 -13.92
N GLU A 581 7.68 -4.74 -14.01
CA GLU A 581 7.56 -3.96 -15.23
C GLU A 581 8.33 -2.63 -15.13
N ILE A 582 9.23 -2.39 -16.08
CA ILE A 582 10.16 -1.25 -16.09
C ILE A 582 9.92 -0.41 -17.34
N ARG A 583 9.30 0.77 -17.19
CA ARG A 583 8.88 1.65 -18.29
C ARG A 583 9.75 2.90 -18.37
N GLY A 584 10.67 2.92 -19.33
CA GLY A 584 11.55 4.07 -19.61
C GLY A 584 12.43 4.51 -18.43
N CYS A 585 12.70 3.60 -17.49
CA CYS A 585 13.46 3.86 -16.28
C CYS A 585 14.39 2.69 -15.93
N LYS A 586 14.92 2.64 -14.70
CA LYS A 586 15.91 1.62 -14.29
C LYS A 586 15.46 0.82 -13.08
N GLY A 587 15.61 -0.50 -13.16
CA GLY A 587 15.51 -1.42 -12.03
C GLY A 587 16.82 -2.18 -11.82
N LYS A 588 17.31 -2.21 -10.58
CA LYS A 588 18.44 -3.06 -10.17
C LYS A 588 17.92 -4.16 -9.26
N PHE A 589 18.30 -5.41 -9.56
CA PHE A 589 17.85 -6.61 -8.86
C PHE A 589 19.07 -7.36 -8.36
N GLN A 590 19.08 -7.68 -7.07
CA GLN A 590 20.11 -8.48 -6.43
C GLN A 590 19.45 -9.55 -5.56
N ASN A 591 19.96 -10.79 -5.60
CA ASN A 591 19.47 -11.88 -4.74
C ASN A 591 17.95 -12.05 -4.76
N THR A 592 17.33 -11.91 -5.94
CA THR A 592 15.87 -11.87 -6.09
C THR A 592 15.34 -13.15 -6.76
N GLU A 593 14.29 -13.72 -6.19
CA GLU A 593 13.56 -14.86 -6.75
C GLU A 593 12.35 -14.38 -7.57
N ILE A 594 12.19 -14.90 -8.78
CA ILE A 594 11.09 -14.54 -9.69
C ILE A 594 10.50 -15.82 -10.28
N LYS A 595 9.30 -16.18 -9.80
CA LYS A 595 8.72 -17.48 -10.12
C LYS A 595 7.23 -17.44 -10.44
N ASP A 596 6.78 -18.34 -11.31
CA ASP A 596 5.35 -18.65 -11.52
C ASP A 596 4.51 -17.44 -12.01
N ASN A 597 5.15 -16.43 -12.60
CA ASN A 597 4.45 -15.29 -13.23
C ASN A 597 4.15 -15.59 -14.71
N ALA A 598 3.35 -14.78 -15.40
CA ALA A 598 3.26 -14.89 -16.85
C ALA A 598 4.57 -14.45 -17.54
N CYS A 599 5.13 -13.31 -17.14
CA CYS A 599 6.49 -12.88 -17.47
C CYS A 599 7.27 -12.56 -16.19
N GLY A 600 8.59 -12.80 -16.18
CA GLY A 600 9.45 -12.41 -15.07
C GLY A 600 9.64 -10.89 -15.04
N ILE A 601 10.55 -10.38 -15.86
CA ILE A 601 10.86 -8.95 -15.99
C ILE A 601 10.48 -8.47 -17.39
N ILE A 602 9.74 -7.36 -17.48
CA ILE A 602 9.48 -6.66 -18.75
C ILE A 602 10.18 -5.30 -18.71
N CYS A 603 11.01 -5.01 -19.72
CA CYS A 603 11.53 -3.67 -19.96
C CYS A 603 10.97 -3.14 -21.27
N ILE A 604 10.37 -1.95 -21.20
CA ILE A 604 9.74 -1.28 -22.35
C ILE A 604 10.19 0.18 -22.42
N ASP A 605 10.19 0.72 -23.64
CA ASP A 605 10.44 2.12 -23.96
C ASP A 605 11.71 2.69 -23.34
N LYS A 606 12.85 2.02 -23.61
CA LYS A 606 14.18 2.31 -23.04
C LYS A 606 14.32 1.93 -21.56
N GLY A 607 13.47 1.05 -21.06
CA GLY A 607 13.62 0.44 -19.73
C GLY A 607 14.94 -0.33 -19.61
N GLN A 608 15.53 -0.29 -18.42
CA GLN A 608 16.81 -0.94 -18.14
C GLN A 608 16.72 -1.80 -16.88
N ALA A 609 17.14 -3.07 -17.00
CA ALA A 609 17.25 -3.98 -15.86
C ALA A 609 18.70 -4.43 -15.66
N SER A 610 19.23 -4.26 -14.45
CA SER A 610 20.48 -4.90 -14.01
C SER A 610 20.11 -6.02 -13.04
N VAL A 611 20.38 -7.26 -13.41
CA VAL A 611 19.95 -8.46 -12.69
C VAL A 611 21.19 -9.25 -12.28
N ASP A 612 21.45 -9.35 -10.97
CA ASP A 612 22.64 -10.00 -10.42
C ASP A 612 22.27 -11.02 -9.36
N ASN A 613 22.85 -12.22 -9.42
CA ASN A 613 22.59 -13.32 -8.50
C ASN A 613 21.09 -13.60 -8.28
N CYS A 614 20.28 -13.57 -9.36
CA CYS A 614 18.84 -13.79 -9.30
C CYS A 614 18.47 -15.16 -9.87
N SER A 615 17.30 -15.68 -9.45
CA SER A 615 16.72 -16.91 -9.98
C SER A 615 15.38 -16.61 -10.62
N LEU A 616 15.27 -16.85 -11.92
CA LEU A 616 14.06 -16.66 -12.71
C LEU A 616 13.62 -18.03 -13.24
N SER A 617 12.50 -18.56 -12.74
CA SER A 617 12.05 -19.91 -13.09
C SER A 617 10.56 -20.01 -13.32
N ASP A 618 10.15 -20.89 -14.22
CA ASP A 618 8.74 -21.28 -14.43
C ASP A 618 7.80 -20.10 -14.72
N ASN A 619 8.31 -19.07 -15.41
CA ASN A 619 7.52 -17.92 -15.83
C ASN A 619 6.88 -18.21 -17.20
N LYS A 620 5.56 -18.30 -17.30
CA LYS A 620 4.84 -18.96 -18.42
C LYS A 620 5.32 -18.58 -19.84
N GLN A 621 5.62 -17.30 -20.08
CA GLN A 621 5.99 -16.79 -21.40
C GLN A 621 7.50 -16.53 -21.53
N SER A 622 8.09 -15.74 -20.63
CA SER A 622 9.51 -15.37 -20.67
C SER A 622 10.05 -15.06 -19.28
N ALA A 623 11.36 -15.28 -19.09
CA ALA A 623 12.05 -14.82 -17.90
C ALA A 623 12.28 -13.30 -17.99
N ILE A 624 12.76 -12.82 -19.14
CA ILE A 624 12.95 -11.39 -19.42
C ILE A 624 12.46 -11.05 -20.84
N LEU A 625 11.65 -10.00 -20.98
CA LEU A 625 11.18 -9.47 -22.25
C LEU A 625 11.67 -8.02 -22.44
N LEU A 626 12.36 -7.75 -23.54
CA LEU A 626 12.89 -6.43 -23.89
C LEU A 626 12.25 -5.88 -25.15
N LEU A 627 11.61 -4.72 -25.02
CA LEU A 627 10.89 -4.05 -26.09
C LEU A 627 11.37 -2.61 -26.25
N ASN A 628 11.35 -2.09 -27.48
CA ASN A 628 11.55 -0.66 -27.79
C ASN A 628 12.83 -0.06 -27.18
N LYS A 629 14.01 -0.47 -27.67
CA LYS A 629 15.33 0.04 -27.24
C LYS A 629 15.65 -0.21 -25.77
N SER A 630 15.06 -1.23 -25.17
CA SER A 630 15.30 -1.60 -23.77
C SER A 630 16.57 -2.42 -23.62
N VAL A 631 17.11 -2.45 -22.40
CA VAL A 631 18.39 -3.09 -22.12
C VAL A 631 18.28 -3.97 -20.88
N THR A 632 18.88 -5.16 -20.92
CA THR A 632 19.15 -5.91 -19.69
C THR A 632 20.62 -6.29 -19.60
N THR A 633 21.15 -6.27 -18.38
CA THR A 633 22.43 -6.88 -18.02
C THR A 633 22.14 -7.92 -16.95
N LEU A 634 22.44 -9.17 -17.26
CA LEU A 634 22.30 -10.32 -16.39
C LEU A 634 23.69 -10.80 -15.97
N ARG A 635 23.87 -11.11 -14.68
CA ARG A 635 25.10 -11.65 -14.12
C ARG A 635 24.83 -12.70 -13.04
N HIS A 636 25.64 -13.75 -12.98
CA HIS A 636 25.59 -14.79 -11.94
C HIS A 636 24.19 -15.37 -11.67
N SER A 637 23.31 -15.31 -12.65
CA SER A 637 21.88 -15.58 -12.49
C SER A 637 21.47 -16.87 -13.17
N LYS A 638 20.33 -17.40 -12.75
CA LYS A 638 19.78 -18.66 -13.25
C LYS A 638 18.44 -18.41 -13.92
N LEU A 639 18.32 -18.83 -15.18
CA LEU A 639 17.08 -18.83 -15.95
C LEU A 639 16.69 -20.28 -16.19
N ILE A 640 15.55 -20.69 -15.65
CA ILE A 640 15.07 -22.08 -15.73
C ILE A 640 13.70 -22.08 -16.40
N SER A 641 13.51 -23.00 -17.35
CA SER A 641 12.27 -23.20 -18.13
C SER A 641 11.97 -22.09 -19.16
N ASN A 642 12.42 -20.85 -18.92
CA ASN A 642 12.11 -19.69 -19.76
C ASN A 642 13.34 -18.80 -19.96
N GLY A 643 13.53 -18.32 -21.19
CA GLY A 643 14.66 -17.49 -21.57
C GLY A 643 14.33 -16.01 -21.74
N ILE A 644 15.20 -15.32 -22.47
CA ILE A 644 15.11 -13.90 -22.77
C ILE A 644 14.60 -13.69 -24.19
N ILE A 645 13.63 -12.78 -24.37
CA ILE A 645 13.15 -12.32 -25.67
C ILE A 645 13.54 -10.86 -25.86
N CYS A 646 14.27 -10.56 -26.92
CA CYS A 646 14.80 -9.23 -27.22
C CYS A 646 14.30 -8.78 -28.60
N MET A 647 13.63 -7.62 -28.66
CA MET A 647 13.04 -7.08 -29.89
C MET A 647 13.10 -5.56 -29.94
N GLY A 648 12.88 -4.97 -31.13
CA GLY A 648 12.68 -3.53 -31.26
C GLY A 648 13.93 -2.70 -30.95
N LYS A 649 15.10 -3.10 -31.46
CA LYS A 649 16.40 -2.45 -31.23
C LYS A 649 16.88 -2.53 -29.77
N SER A 650 16.38 -3.52 -29.04
CA SER A 650 16.79 -3.78 -27.65
C SER A 650 18.13 -4.53 -27.58
N TYR A 651 18.72 -4.59 -26.39
CA TYR A 651 20.01 -5.22 -26.16
C TYR A 651 20.05 -6.05 -24.88
N ALA A 652 20.37 -7.33 -25.00
CA ALA A 652 20.60 -8.22 -23.84
C ALA A 652 22.10 -8.51 -23.66
N LYS A 653 22.61 -8.35 -22.44
CA LYS A 653 23.97 -8.72 -22.03
C LYS A 653 23.91 -9.78 -20.93
N LEU A 654 24.53 -10.93 -21.14
CA LEU A 654 24.54 -12.07 -20.21
C LEU A 654 25.99 -12.44 -19.88
N ARG A 655 26.30 -12.64 -18.61
CA ARG A 655 27.64 -12.90 -18.08
C ARG A 655 27.63 -13.90 -16.94
N THR A 656 28.31 -15.03 -17.10
CA THR A 656 28.43 -16.03 -16.02
C THR A 656 27.06 -16.56 -15.56
N ASP A 657 26.12 -16.67 -16.50
CA ASP A 657 24.75 -17.08 -16.23
C ASP A 657 24.51 -18.55 -16.60
N THR A 658 23.53 -19.17 -15.96
CA THR A 658 23.04 -20.51 -16.32
C THR A 658 21.63 -20.42 -16.89
N LEU A 659 21.45 -20.88 -18.11
CA LEU A 659 20.16 -20.93 -18.79
C LEU A 659 19.82 -22.38 -19.11
N SER A 660 18.75 -22.92 -18.53
CA SER A 660 18.44 -24.35 -18.59
C SER A 660 16.97 -24.62 -18.90
N GLY A 661 16.72 -25.59 -19.78
CA GLY A 661 15.36 -26.10 -20.06
C GLY A 661 14.47 -25.12 -20.83
N CYS A 662 15.04 -24.13 -21.50
CA CYS A 662 14.27 -23.10 -22.21
C CYS A 662 13.85 -23.58 -23.61
N ARG A 663 12.70 -23.09 -24.11
CA ARG A 663 12.39 -23.18 -25.56
C ARG A 663 13.46 -22.45 -26.37
N SER A 664 13.70 -21.19 -26.02
CA SER A 664 14.85 -20.41 -26.49
C SER A 664 15.50 -19.77 -25.27
N ALA A 665 16.79 -20.00 -25.04
CA ALA A 665 17.48 -19.40 -23.89
C ALA A 665 17.67 -17.89 -24.11
N LEU A 666 18.05 -17.51 -25.33
CA LEU A 666 18.07 -16.13 -25.81
C LEU A 666 17.49 -16.04 -27.22
N GLN A 667 16.43 -15.25 -27.40
CA GLN A 667 15.83 -14.96 -28.69
C GLN A 667 16.04 -13.48 -29.04
N VAL A 668 16.68 -13.20 -30.18
CA VAL A 668 17.02 -11.84 -30.63
C VAL A 668 16.44 -11.58 -32.01
N VAL A 669 15.43 -10.72 -32.07
CA VAL A 669 14.61 -10.53 -33.28
C VAL A 669 14.60 -9.07 -33.69
N GLY A 670 14.74 -8.85 -35.00
CA GLY A 670 14.52 -7.56 -35.63
C GLY A 670 15.77 -6.71 -35.78
N ASN A 671 15.69 -5.80 -36.74
CA ASN A 671 16.82 -5.00 -37.20
C ASN A 671 17.43 -4.16 -36.06
N LYS A 672 18.76 -4.22 -35.92
CA LYS A 672 19.57 -3.56 -34.88
C LYS A 672 19.30 -4.03 -33.44
N THR A 673 18.53 -5.10 -33.25
CA THR A 673 18.43 -5.78 -31.95
C THR A 673 19.71 -6.62 -31.74
N LYS A 674 20.24 -6.61 -30.51
CA LYS A 674 21.53 -7.27 -30.20
C LYS A 674 21.44 -8.19 -28.98
N GLY A 675 22.31 -9.19 -28.96
CA GLY A 675 22.61 -10.00 -27.79
C GLY A 675 24.12 -10.18 -27.61
N ASP A 676 24.57 -10.23 -26.37
CA ASP A 676 25.95 -10.52 -26.02
C ASP A 676 25.95 -11.52 -24.86
N ILE A 677 26.48 -12.71 -25.09
CA ILE A 677 26.54 -13.80 -24.12
C ILE A 677 28.00 -14.21 -23.92
N GLU A 678 28.47 -14.17 -22.68
CA GLU A 678 29.85 -14.49 -22.36
C GLU A 678 29.97 -15.32 -21.07
N ASN A 679 30.85 -16.33 -21.08
CA ASN A 679 31.11 -17.21 -19.94
C ASN A 679 29.85 -17.90 -19.37
N CYS A 680 28.83 -18.12 -20.20
CA CYS A 680 27.56 -18.70 -19.75
C CYS A 680 27.52 -20.22 -19.95
N CYS A 681 26.58 -20.87 -19.27
CA CYS A 681 26.19 -22.26 -19.51
C CYS A 681 24.75 -22.30 -20.03
N VAL A 682 24.55 -22.82 -21.25
CA VAL A 682 23.23 -22.99 -21.87
C VAL A 682 22.98 -24.47 -22.06
N GLU A 683 21.99 -25.02 -21.37
CA GLU A 683 21.76 -26.46 -21.38
C GLU A 683 20.30 -26.89 -21.53
N LYS A 684 20.10 -28.06 -22.15
CA LYS A 684 18.79 -28.72 -22.27
C LYS A 684 17.70 -27.83 -22.91
N CYS A 685 18.08 -26.86 -23.73
CA CYS A 685 17.17 -26.00 -24.45
C CYS A 685 16.77 -26.60 -25.80
N GLN A 686 15.58 -26.26 -26.30
CA GLN A 686 15.21 -26.58 -27.69
C GLN A 686 16.08 -25.79 -28.68
N CYS A 687 16.27 -24.50 -28.43
CA CYS A 687 17.29 -23.71 -29.10
C CYS A 687 18.03 -22.90 -28.04
N GLY A 688 19.36 -23.00 -27.95
CA GLY A 688 20.10 -22.17 -26.99
C GLY A 688 19.92 -20.70 -27.34
N ILE A 689 20.29 -20.32 -28.56
CA ILE A 689 20.20 -18.95 -29.05
C ILE A 689 19.49 -18.93 -30.40
N LEU A 690 18.46 -18.10 -30.55
CA LEU A 690 17.74 -17.89 -31.81
C LEU A 690 17.89 -16.44 -32.25
N VAL A 691 18.38 -16.23 -33.47
CA VAL A 691 18.69 -14.89 -34.02
C VAL A 691 18.00 -14.74 -35.37
N SER A 692 17.17 -13.70 -35.54
CA SER A 692 16.43 -13.47 -36.80
C SER A 692 16.28 -11.99 -37.19
N ASP A 693 15.96 -11.76 -38.47
CA ASP A 693 15.53 -10.47 -39.02
C ASP A 693 16.60 -9.37 -38.93
N ASN A 694 17.80 -9.67 -39.44
CA ASN A 694 18.97 -8.78 -39.43
C ASN A 694 19.44 -8.35 -38.03
N SER A 695 19.15 -9.16 -37.01
CA SER A 695 19.72 -8.99 -35.67
C SER A 695 21.11 -9.64 -35.54
N CYS A 696 21.80 -9.39 -34.43
CA CYS A 696 23.16 -9.84 -34.22
C CYS A 696 23.36 -10.38 -32.80
N VAL A 697 24.07 -11.50 -32.66
CA VAL A 697 24.51 -12.00 -31.35
C VAL A 697 26.01 -12.30 -31.35
N ASP A 698 26.69 -11.82 -30.31
CA ASP A 698 28.06 -12.17 -29.99
C ASP A 698 28.06 -13.23 -28.86
N ILE A 699 28.73 -14.36 -29.09
CA ILE A 699 28.79 -15.52 -28.20
C ILE A 699 30.25 -15.80 -27.87
N ASN A 700 30.64 -15.63 -26.61
CA ASN A 700 32.04 -15.78 -26.18
C ASN A 700 32.15 -16.78 -25.04
N LYS A 701 33.11 -17.72 -25.12
CA LYS A 701 33.46 -18.62 -24.00
C LYS A 701 32.25 -19.32 -23.34
N THR A 702 31.23 -19.62 -24.13
CA THR A 702 29.95 -20.15 -23.63
C THR A 702 29.91 -21.66 -23.84
N THR A 703 29.40 -22.40 -22.86
CA THR A 703 29.22 -23.86 -22.97
C THR A 703 27.77 -24.18 -23.30
N PHE A 704 27.56 -24.92 -24.38
CA PHE A 704 26.28 -25.48 -24.78
C PHE A 704 26.26 -26.98 -24.53
N LYS A 705 25.29 -27.47 -23.77
CA LYS A 705 25.20 -28.88 -23.38
C LYS A 705 23.80 -29.44 -23.56
N GLU A 706 23.67 -30.57 -24.26
CA GLU A 706 22.40 -31.31 -24.36
C GLU A 706 21.24 -30.50 -24.95
N ASN A 707 21.55 -29.45 -25.71
CA ASN A 707 20.55 -28.66 -26.44
C ASN A 707 20.14 -29.40 -27.72
N MET A 708 18.91 -29.18 -28.21
CA MET A 708 18.52 -29.66 -29.53
C MET A 708 19.27 -28.89 -30.63
N CYS A 709 19.36 -27.56 -30.49
CA CYS A 709 20.25 -26.70 -31.27
C CYS A 709 20.94 -25.73 -30.32
N ALA A 710 22.24 -25.48 -30.48
CA ALA A 710 22.97 -24.54 -29.61
C ALA A 710 22.72 -23.09 -30.04
N ALA A 711 22.88 -22.77 -31.32
CA ALA A 711 22.52 -21.47 -31.85
C ALA A 711 22.05 -21.55 -33.31
N GLU A 712 21.06 -20.72 -33.64
CA GLU A 712 20.44 -20.67 -34.95
C GLU A 712 20.27 -19.22 -35.45
N ALA A 713 20.73 -18.95 -36.67
CA ALA A 713 20.54 -17.70 -37.38
C ALA A 713 19.63 -17.88 -38.60
N ARG A 714 18.65 -16.98 -38.76
CA ARG A 714 17.76 -16.93 -39.94
C ARG A 714 17.54 -15.51 -40.44
N LEU A 715 17.04 -15.36 -41.66
CA LEU A 715 16.52 -14.09 -42.21
C LEU A 715 17.51 -12.91 -42.08
N GLY A 716 18.74 -13.12 -42.57
CA GLY A 716 19.79 -12.09 -42.57
C GLY A 716 20.47 -11.84 -41.22
N ALA A 717 20.13 -12.60 -40.17
CA ALA A 717 20.80 -12.53 -38.87
C ALA A 717 22.29 -12.86 -38.92
N THR A 718 23.04 -12.37 -37.93
CA THR A 718 24.48 -12.64 -37.76
C THR A 718 24.76 -13.29 -36.40
N ILE A 719 25.52 -14.37 -36.39
CA ILE A 719 26.13 -14.95 -35.19
C ILE A 719 27.65 -14.76 -35.28
N ASN A 720 28.24 -14.20 -34.23
CA ASN A 720 29.69 -14.21 -34.02
C ASN A 720 29.98 -15.06 -32.79
N SER A 721 30.64 -16.21 -32.96
CA SER A 721 30.99 -17.11 -31.87
C SER A 721 32.50 -17.24 -31.72
N LYS A 722 32.99 -17.22 -30.47
CA LYS A 722 34.42 -17.41 -30.17
C LYS A 722 34.64 -18.20 -28.88
N GLY A 723 35.46 -19.25 -28.95
CA GLY A 723 35.92 -19.98 -27.77
C GLY A 723 34.82 -20.77 -27.05
N CYS A 724 33.73 -21.12 -27.73
CA CYS A 724 32.61 -21.85 -27.16
C CYS A 724 32.84 -23.36 -27.23
N THR A 725 32.07 -24.08 -26.40
CA THR A 725 32.12 -25.55 -26.33
C THR A 725 30.71 -26.11 -26.51
N TYR A 726 30.55 -27.06 -27.42
CA TYR A 726 29.28 -27.67 -27.78
C TYR A 726 29.35 -29.16 -27.49
N LYS A 727 28.52 -29.65 -26.56
CA LYS A 727 28.56 -31.03 -26.06
C LYS A 727 27.21 -31.70 -26.16
N ARG A 728 27.19 -32.89 -26.77
CA ARG A 728 26.03 -33.79 -26.81
C ARG A 728 24.79 -33.11 -27.38
N THR A 729 24.91 -32.48 -28.54
CA THR A 729 23.78 -31.87 -29.22
C THR A 729 22.80 -32.95 -29.62
N LYS A 730 21.53 -32.80 -29.22
CA LYS A 730 20.48 -33.81 -29.39
C LYS A 730 19.74 -33.69 -30.72
N GLY A 731 19.73 -32.50 -31.33
CA GLY A 731 19.12 -32.29 -32.65
C GLY A 731 20.11 -32.51 -33.79
N GLU A 732 19.77 -31.98 -34.96
CA GLU A 732 20.54 -32.22 -36.18
C GLU A 732 21.90 -31.53 -36.15
N SER A 733 21.97 -30.29 -35.65
CA SER A 733 23.21 -29.53 -35.65
C SER A 733 23.36 -28.60 -34.47
N SER A 734 24.62 -28.36 -34.07
CA SER A 734 24.92 -27.43 -32.98
C SER A 734 24.74 -25.98 -33.43
N LEU A 735 25.30 -25.59 -34.57
CA LEU A 735 25.10 -24.28 -35.19
C LEU A 735 24.32 -24.42 -36.49
N VAL A 736 23.27 -23.62 -36.65
CA VAL A 736 22.40 -23.62 -37.84
C VAL A 736 22.35 -22.20 -38.44
N VAL A 737 22.62 -22.06 -39.75
CA VAL A 737 22.67 -20.74 -40.43
C VAL A 737 21.85 -20.78 -41.72
N LEU A 738 20.74 -20.06 -41.75
CA LEU A 738 19.75 -20.15 -42.83
C LEU A 738 19.46 -18.78 -43.46
N SER A 739 18.94 -18.78 -44.69
CA SER A 739 18.21 -17.63 -45.28
C SER A 739 19.00 -16.31 -45.23
N LYS A 740 20.13 -16.27 -45.95
CA LYS A 740 21.05 -15.12 -46.08
C LYS A 740 21.70 -14.67 -44.77
N SER A 741 21.65 -15.50 -43.72
CA SER A 741 22.35 -15.24 -42.47
C SER A 741 23.87 -15.40 -42.60
N LYS A 742 24.58 -14.89 -41.60
CA LYS A 742 26.04 -14.88 -41.52
C LYS A 742 26.53 -15.57 -40.25
N LEU A 743 27.65 -16.26 -40.34
CA LEU A 743 28.37 -16.82 -39.19
C LEU A 743 29.85 -16.45 -39.24
N SER A 744 30.38 -15.98 -38.12
CA SER A 744 31.81 -15.96 -37.81
C SER A 744 32.04 -16.83 -36.59
N SER A 745 32.85 -17.89 -36.71
CA SER A 745 33.04 -18.90 -35.68
C SER A 745 34.52 -19.21 -35.51
N LYS A 746 35.07 -19.01 -34.31
CA LYS A 746 36.52 -19.10 -34.06
C LYS A 746 36.88 -19.82 -32.77
N ASN A 747 37.89 -20.70 -32.81
CA ASN A 747 38.41 -21.40 -31.63
C ASN A 747 37.35 -22.26 -30.91
N GLU A 748 36.51 -22.96 -31.66
CA GLU A 748 35.38 -23.72 -31.10
C GLU A 748 35.74 -25.19 -30.82
N SER A 749 35.05 -25.80 -29.86
CA SER A 749 35.13 -27.24 -29.60
C SER A 749 33.76 -27.91 -29.68
N PHE A 750 33.62 -28.92 -30.54
CA PHE A 750 32.40 -29.68 -30.76
C PHE A 750 32.65 -31.15 -30.43
N GLU A 751 31.81 -31.71 -29.56
CA GLU A 751 31.85 -33.11 -29.12
C GLU A 751 30.44 -33.70 -29.16
N GLU A 752 30.26 -34.76 -29.96
CA GLU A 752 28.94 -35.43 -30.14
C GLU A 752 27.87 -34.42 -30.59
N ALA A 753 28.17 -33.71 -31.68
CA ALA A 753 27.49 -32.48 -32.09
C ALA A 753 26.23 -32.70 -32.96
N GLY A 754 25.63 -33.89 -32.91
CA GLY A 754 24.45 -34.27 -33.71
C GLY A 754 24.81 -34.88 -35.07
N LYS A 755 23.98 -34.63 -36.09
CA LYS A 755 24.28 -35.01 -37.49
C LYS A 755 25.49 -34.25 -38.02
N CYS A 756 25.59 -32.96 -37.73
CA CYS A 756 26.78 -32.17 -38.01
C CYS A 756 27.01 -31.03 -37.02
N ALA A 757 28.26 -30.59 -36.85
CA ALA A 757 28.57 -29.50 -35.94
C ALA A 757 28.00 -28.17 -36.43
N ILE A 758 28.18 -27.86 -37.72
CA ILE A 758 27.67 -26.65 -38.36
C ILE A 758 26.89 -27.02 -39.63
N TYR A 759 25.63 -26.58 -39.72
CA TYR A 759 24.80 -26.67 -40.92
C TYR A 759 24.47 -25.27 -41.43
N ALA A 760 24.74 -25.01 -42.70
CA ALA A 760 24.37 -23.78 -43.36
C ALA A 760 23.61 -24.04 -44.66
N ASP A 761 22.47 -23.38 -44.84
CA ASP A 761 21.65 -23.47 -46.06
C ASP A 761 21.29 -22.06 -46.55
N THR A 762 21.57 -21.72 -47.80
CA THR A 762 21.34 -20.39 -48.40
C THR A 762 21.97 -19.24 -47.60
N SER A 763 23.09 -19.48 -46.91
CA SER A 763 23.79 -18.45 -46.11
C SER A 763 24.54 -17.44 -47.00
N GLU A 764 24.67 -16.20 -46.52
CA GLU A 764 25.34 -15.13 -47.26
C GLU A 764 26.87 -15.20 -47.08
N GLN A 765 27.32 -15.48 -45.86
CA GLN A 765 28.74 -15.51 -45.50
C GLN A 765 29.00 -16.43 -44.31
N MET A 766 29.93 -17.36 -44.49
CA MET A 766 30.40 -18.27 -43.43
C MET A 766 31.91 -18.13 -43.25
N GLN A 767 32.35 -17.84 -42.03
CA GLN A 767 33.76 -17.82 -41.63
C GLN A 767 33.95 -18.75 -40.44
N VAL A 768 34.70 -19.84 -40.64
CA VAL A 768 34.93 -20.87 -39.62
C VAL A 768 36.45 -21.08 -39.51
N GLU A 769 37.02 -20.81 -38.35
CA GLU A 769 38.47 -20.83 -38.14
C GLU A 769 38.82 -21.58 -36.84
N ASN A 770 39.80 -22.47 -36.92
CA ASN A 770 40.37 -23.15 -35.75
C ASN A 770 39.31 -23.86 -34.88
N ILE A 771 38.47 -24.68 -35.50
CA ILE A 771 37.49 -25.50 -34.77
C ILE A 771 38.01 -26.94 -34.59
N ASN A 772 37.62 -27.57 -33.49
CA ASN A 772 37.86 -28.99 -33.24
C ASN A 772 36.52 -29.72 -33.17
N VAL A 773 36.27 -30.63 -34.11
CA VAL A 773 35.01 -31.36 -34.22
C VAL A 773 35.25 -32.85 -34.06
N ASN A 774 34.55 -33.46 -33.11
CA ASN A 774 34.67 -34.88 -32.80
C ASN A 774 33.29 -35.56 -32.78
N LYS A 775 33.19 -36.70 -33.47
CA LYS A 775 32.03 -37.62 -33.41
C LYS A 775 30.68 -37.02 -33.87
N CYS A 776 30.62 -36.47 -35.09
CA CYS A 776 29.34 -36.16 -35.75
C CYS A 776 28.80 -37.38 -36.54
N GLN A 777 27.48 -37.55 -36.63
CA GLN A 777 26.89 -38.71 -37.31
C GLN A 777 27.05 -38.68 -38.84
N ILE A 778 27.09 -37.49 -39.45
CA ILE A 778 27.22 -37.31 -40.92
C ILE A 778 28.49 -36.56 -41.25
N ALA A 779 28.65 -35.31 -40.80
CA ALA A 779 29.80 -34.51 -41.18
C ALA A 779 30.16 -33.45 -40.14
N GLY A 780 31.36 -32.88 -40.22
CA GLY A 780 31.73 -31.75 -39.37
C GLY A 780 30.97 -30.47 -39.76
N VAL A 781 31.16 -30.01 -41.00
CA VAL A 781 30.47 -28.83 -41.55
C VAL A 781 29.72 -29.20 -42.82
N VAL A 782 28.49 -28.71 -42.97
CA VAL A 782 27.67 -28.88 -44.19
C VAL A 782 27.31 -27.51 -44.74
N LEU A 783 27.64 -27.26 -46.00
CA LEU A 783 27.34 -26.04 -46.75
C LEU A 783 26.40 -26.39 -47.90
N GLN A 784 25.16 -25.90 -47.85
CA GLN A 784 24.14 -26.11 -48.87
C GLN A 784 23.73 -24.78 -49.49
N GLN A 785 23.87 -24.63 -50.81
CA GLN A 785 23.51 -23.41 -51.56
C GLN A 785 24.04 -22.11 -50.94
N CYS A 786 25.18 -22.17 -50.25
CA CYS A 786 25.78 -21.03 -49.57
C CYS A 786 26.53 -20.16 -50.57
N LYS A 787 26.52 -18.83 -50.39
CA LYS A 787 27.13 -17.91 -51.36
C LYS A 787 28.66 -17.81 -51.21
N ASN A 788 29.12 -17.54 -49.99
CA ASN A 788 30.55 -17.38 -49.67
C ASN A 788 30.90 -18.13 -48.39
N SER A 789 31.95 -18.96 -48.40
CA SER A 789 32.40 -19.66 -47.18
C SER A 789 33.91 -19.82 -47.11
N SER A 790 34.46 -19.68 -45.91
CA SER A 790 35.87 -19.97 -45.60
C SER A 790 35.94 -20.86 -44.37
N ILE A 791 36.56 -22.03 -44.50
CA ILE A 791 36.82 -22.97 -43.40
C ILE A 791 38.32 -23.16 -43.32
N SER A 792 38.94 -22.87 -42.17
CA SER A 792 40.39 -22.98 -42.03
C SER A 792 40.91 -23.44 -40.67
N SER A 793 42.14 -23.97 -40.68
CA SER A 793 42.90 -24.32 -39.47
C SER A 793 42.19 -25.30 -38.53
N SER A 794 41.35 -26.18 -39.05
CA SER A 794 40.36 -26.94 -38.26
C SER A 794 40.64 -28.44 -38.22
N LYS A 795 40.28 -29.11 -37.12
CA LYS A 795 40.47 -30.54 -36.90
C LYS A 795 39.13 -31.26 -36.85
N PHE A 796 39.01 -32.35 -37.59
CA PHE A 796 37.79 -33.15 -37.72
C PHE A 796 38.12 -34.62 -37.49
N ASN A 797 37.63 -35.20 -36.39
CA ASN A 797 37.93 -36.59 -36.04
C ASN A 797 36.66 -37.42 -35.87
N LYS A 798 36.65 -38.62 -36.47
CA LYS A 798 35.64 -39.66 -36.30
C LYS A 798 34.22 -39.16 -36.60
N ASN A 799 34.05 -38.34 -37.64
CA ASN A 799 32.71 -38.03 -38.13
C ASN A 799 32.28 -39.12 -39.14
N GLY A 800 30.98 -39.21 -39.44
CA GLY A 800 30.44 -40.26 -40.32
C GLY A 800 31.06 -40.27 -41.72
N ARG A 801 30.48 -39.50 -42.64
CA ARG A 801 30.87 -39.49 -44.05
C ARG A 801 32.07 -38.61 -44.35
N ALA A 802 32.10 -37.39 -43.81
CA ALA A 802 33.11 -36.40 -44.19
C ALA A 802 33.46 -35.37 -43.12
N ALA A 803 34.60 -34.69 -43.28
CA ALA A 803 34.92 -33.50 -42.48
C ALA A 803 34.07 -32.30 -42.92
N VAL A 804 33.98 -32.04 -44.23
CA VAL A 804 33.17 -30.97 -44.82
C VAL A 804 32.35 -31.50 -45.99
N ILE A 805 31.07 -31.16 -46.06
CA ILE A 805 30.20 -31.41 -47.23
C ILE A 805 29.86 -30.06 -47.88
N VAL A 806 30.04 -29.95 -49.19
CA VAL A 806 29.70 -28.76 -49.99
C VAL A 806 28.72 -29.14 -51.08
N SER A 807 27.59 -28.44 -51.12
CA SER A 807 26.60 -28.54 -52.17
C SER A 807 26.18 -27.16 -52.69
N GLY A 808 26.20 -26.99 -54.01
CA GLY A 808 25.90 -25.74 -54.71
C GLY A 808 27.13 -25.05 -55.31
N THR A 809 26.90 -23.96 -56.03
CA THR A 809 27.88 -23.27 -56.89
C THR A 809 28.51 -22.03 -56.23
N GLY A 810 28.53 -21.98 -54.90
CA GLY A 810 29.07 -20.85 -54.16
C GLY A 810 30.59 -20.75 -54.21
N SER A 811 31.13 -19.61 -53.76
CA SER A 811 32.57 -19.41 -53.61
C SER A 811 33.01 -19.93 -52.25
N HIS A 812 33.71 -21.06 -52.23
CA HIS A 812 34.12 -21.72 -51.00
C HIS A 812 35.64 -21.91 -50.96
N ARG A 813 36.26 -21.65 -49.81
CA ARG A 813 37.67 -21.92 -49.54
C ARG A 813 37.79 -22.81 -48.31
N ILE A 814 38.46 -23.95 -48.45
CA ILE A 814 38.73 -24.89 -47.36
C ILE A 814 40.24 -25.08 -47.30
N SER A 815 40.87 -24.69 -46.18
CA SER A 815 42.33 -24.69 -46.11
C SER A 815 42.90 -25.07 -44.76
N SER A 816 44.03 -25.77 -44.72
CA SER A 816 44.71 -26.14 -43.47
C SER A 816 43.81 -26.94 -42.52
N ILE A 817 43.14 -27.98 -43.01
CA ILE A 817 42.31 -28.85 -42.17
C ILE A 817 42.96 -30.22 -41.98
N SER A 818 42.70 -30.85 -40.84
CA SER A 818 43.08 -32.24 -40.56
C SER A 818 41.81 -33.08 -40.38
N ALA A 819 41.64 -34.09 -41.24
CA ALA A 819 40.48 -34.96 -41.27
C ALA A 819 40.92 -36.40 -40.97
N LYS A 820 40.43 -36.98 -39.87
CA LYS A 820 40.76 -38.36 -39.47
C LYS A 820 39.53 -39.20 -39.18
N GLY A 821 39.49 -40.42 -39.71
CA GLY A 821 38.48 -41.44 -39.39
C GLY A 821 37.09 -41.14 -39.95
N HIS A 822 37.00 -40.65 -41.18
CA HIS A 822 35.74 -40.46 -41.93
C HIS A 822 35.57 -41.58 -42.96
N SER A 823 34.33 -42.00 -43.28
CA SER A 823 34.09 -43.14 -44.17
C SER A 823 34.33 -42.87 -45.65
N ASP A 824 34.10 -41.63 -46.11
CA ASP A 824 34.08 -41.33 -47.55
C ASP A 824 35.26 -40.44 -47.96
N ALA A 825 35.30 -39.19 -47.47
CA ALA A 825 36.32 -38.20 -47.85
C ALA A 825 36.48 -37.09 -46.81
N ALA A 826 37.61 -36.37 -46.83
CA ALA A 826 37.77 -35.13 -46.08
C ALA A 826 36.79 -34.06 -46.57
N VAL A 827 36.68 -33.87 -47.89
CA VAL A 827 35.72 -32.93 -48.51
C VAL A 827 34.80 -33.65 -49.50
N LEU A 828 33.51 -33.62 -49.23
CA LEU A 828 32.50 -34.26 -50.06
C LEU A 828 31.74 -33.23 -50.88
N LEU A 829 31.64 -33.42 -52.19
CA LEU A 829 31.10 -32.43 -53.13
C LEU A 829 29.87 -32.99 -53.84
N SER A 830 28.85 -32.15 -54.07
CA SER A 830 27.81 -32.45 -55.07
C SER A 830 28.23 -31.96 -56.46
N ASN A 831 27.64 -32.52 -57.52
CA ASN A 831 27.83 -32.03 -58.89
C ASN A 831 27.67 -30.49 -59.01
N GLY A 832 28.69 -29.83 -59.57
CA GLY A 832 28.75 -28.37 -59.75
C GLY A 832 29.40 -27.58 -58.61
N SER A 833 29.82 -28.23 -57.53
CA SER A 833 30.59 -27.59 -56.44
C SER A 833 32.09 -27.64 -56.72
N ASP A 834 32.76 -26.49 -56.61
CA ASP A 834 34.22 -26.35 -56.86
C ASP A 834 34.90 -25.48 -55.78
N PRO A 835 35.09 -26.00 -54.55
CA PRO A 835 35.76 -25.24 -53.50
C PRO A 835 37.27 -25.17 -53.75
N LYS A 836 37.90 -24.05 -53.42
CA LYS A 836 39.36 -23.93 -53.37
C LYS A 836 39.90 -24.70 -52.16
N LEU A 837 40.59 -25.81 -52.42
CA LEU A 837 41.23 -26.66 -51.40
C LEU A 837 42.73 -26.33 -51.28
N ASP A 838 43.23 -26.21 -50.05
CA ASP A 838 44.66 -25.95 -49.78
C ASP A 838 45.10 -26.63 -48.47
N LYS A 839 46.26 -27.29 -48.41
CA LYS A 839 46.78 -27.95 -47.19
C LYS A 839 45.74 -28.83 -46.45
N ILE A 840 45.22 -29.85 -47.14
CA ILE A 840 44.26 -30.81 -46.56
C ILE A 840 45.04 -32.06 -46.11
N GLU A 841 45.11 -32.29 -44.80
CA GLU A 841 45.66 -33.52 -44.24
C GLU A 841 44.52 -34.51 -43.98
N SER A 842 44.57 -35.69 -44.59
CA SER A 842 43.49 -36.67 -44.50
C SER A 842 44.01 -38.11 -44.45
N ASP A 843 43.35 -38.97 -43.67
CA ASP A 843 43.54 -40.44 -43.71
C ASP A 843 42.55 -41.16 -44.64
N CYS A 844 41.61 -40.42 -45.25
CA CYS A 844 40.72 -40.85 -46.32
C CYS A 844 40.91 -39.97 -47.59
N ASN A 845 40.10 -40.18 -48.63
CA ASN A 845 40.17 -39.39 -49.86
C ASN A 845 40.10 -37.87 -49.56
N VAL A 846 40.98 -37.08 -50.16
CA VAL A 846 41.00 -35.62 -49.94
C VAL A 846 39.70 -34.97 -50.41
N SER A 847 39.21 -35.36 -51.58
CA SER A 847 37.89 -34.96 -52.08
C SER A 847 37.21 -36.08 -52.86
N LEU A 848 35.87 -36.11 -52.82
CA LEU A 848 35.03 -37.04 -53.57
C LEU A 848 33.74 -36.34 -54.03
N ILE A 849 33.37 -36.51 -55.30
CA ILE A 849 32.10 -36.04 -55.86
C ILE A 849 31.06 -37.16 -55.71
N ILE A 850 29.89 -36.83 -55.17
CA ILE A 850 28.72 -37.71 -55.07
C ILE A 850 27.74 -37.39 -56.18
#